data_AF-A0A7V1Q3G9-F1
#
_entry.id   AF-A0A7V1Q3G9-F1
#
_cell.length_a   1.000
_cell.length_b   1.000
_cell.length_c   1.000
_cell.angle_alpha   90.00
_cell.angle_beta   90.00
_cell.angle_gamma   90.00
#
_symmetry.space_group_name_H-M   'P 1'
#
loop_
_entity.id
_entity.type
_entity.pdbx_description
1 polymer ?
#
loop_
_entity_poly.entity_id
_entity_poly.type
_entity_poly.pdbx_seq_one_letter_code
_entity_poly.pdbx_strand_id
1 'polypeptide(L)'
;MPGLLPRLLHPAYRHWQRQPAEMFGFWHWTGAEDLRDTVRRTGANATSLHLPLHLLKDEHAPYRVRPLPAPIQVSTRRTMEVEFDAPTGLTQVTLLVTTSNSHAEAVAELSVAKRSSQASPLARAQTEPRSQPHLMLKPAKPLSAGRYRVRVQVRKSHAHVWLGQAMQSSTLVRLGELSLHGWGIDSEWQDASGKAHRLTRSARHDTPIPLGSPTFVTLASLHVDAGVGIGEHNNAFFVTYPEWFWQMYPQAAMRDRSGNLIYAGENPWIAFDDPVLTDATLRQMRETVPLLRRQKRVRYWVVGGEQGYPDYVGLPEGDFRPEFLAHYRAWRESLPDPLTPFPTREGGTSLSSQGRGEDESILLWRRFRESAMTERFAFYTCALRQLDPTRPIFIPTHGNPFALDFRVKMGFPLADLASAADGFEAGPISIDDDAERIHRLTLDMQTGFGVPVVAPRLANKQIDSAAQGGGRSFSPRSARRAVYEALGMGVWHIGLVQWRGSLPDGEWGIKDTPAEVECKRLFAELKQAAPWLEGCSRLHPQVGIFLSDATWRRWWQDRWTLLYDTACSRGWNTMFIHDVQCNAELVETVPVLLSVDNPILSLQAHRALGEYLQAGGKVLAVGAFAERDEDGNSLPPLPDSIVRLPDDVPGAPATVIHQTSTDRGAATWSAIVRPLPVERIEQQLEQTALLRPVQVAVPEGSGWAKGVECLTLTDGVNLAVVLLHRTGSACEVLVSIHPRLLGANGARYRLRDATTGQVLSPTLPARVSLKPYGTRLLMMERAVSPQECEAEITQAQKAIARWREKGVDVTPFEVWLQSAIAHLKAQRFAKAFALSGSVTGSLAIQPTVRRTGETLQVKATIWQPNGRPAQDARVRVRLVPGAFQWHKMNTDGKGVFSVTLNPPHLYNPMEAKYTPVTQGLMLILEARLGGLVGGGRF
;
A
#
# COMPACT_ATOMS: atom_id res chain seq x y z
N MET A 1 27.83 -11.24 -16.90
CA MET A 1 27.61 -9.78 -16.87
C MET A 1 26.90 -9.47 -15.56
N PRO A 2 27.44 -8.63 -14.65
CA PRO A 2 26.61 -8.00 -13.63
C PRO A 2 25.48 -7.21 -14.31
N GLY A 3 24.27 -7.28 -13.76
CA GLY A 3 23.03 -6.92 -14.44
C GLY A 3 22.90 -5.46 -14.83
N LEU A 4 23.05 -5.17 -16.12
CA LEU A 4 22.80 -3.84 -16.73
C LEU A 4 21.34 -3.38 -16.58
N LEU A 5 20.42 -4.31 -16.25
CA LEU A 5 19.01 -4.05 -16.04
C LEU A 5 18.57 -4.49 -14.62
N PRO A 6 19.06 -3.85 -13.56
CA PRO A 6 18.69 -4.22 -12.20
C PRO A 6 17.23 -3.89 -11.92
N ARG A 7 16.54 -4.80 -11.23
CA ARG A 7 15.17 -4.60 -10.75
C ARG A 7 15.17 -3.83 -9.43
N LEU A 8 14.35 -2.80 -9.32
CA LEU A 8 14.19 -2.01 -8.09
C LEU A 8 13.52 -2.82 -6.97
N LEU A 9 12.52 -3.64 -7.32
CA LEU A 9 11.83 -4.48 -6.32
C LEU A 9 12.81 -5.48 -5.71
N HIS A 10 12.90 -5.46 -4.38
CA HIS A 10 13.81 -6.30 -3.61
C HIS A 10 13.50 -7.80 -3.87
N PRO A 11 14.52 -8.66 -4.03
CA PRO A 11 14.33 -10.07 -4.39
C PRO A 11 13.37 -10.85 -3.48
N ALA A 12 13.33 -10.52 -2.18
CA ALA A 12 12.45 -11.15 -1.20
C ALA A 12 10.95 -11.05 -1.55
N TYR A 13 10.53 -10.04 -2.34
CA TYR A 13 9.12 -9.79 -2.68
C TYR A 13 8.71 -10.26 -4.08
N ARG A 14 9.67 -10.61 -4.95
CA ARG A 14 9.41 -10.88 -6.38
C ARG A 14 8.46 -12.07 -6.60
N HIS A 15 8.43 -13.05 -5.71
CA HIS A 15 7.53 -14.20 -5.85
C HIS A 15 6.07 -13.88 -5.44
N TRP A 16 5.86 -12.84 -4.62
CA TRP A 16 4.54 -12.34 -4.25
C TRP A 16 3.97 -11.46 -5.35
N GLN A 17 4.77 -10.48 -5.79
CA GLN A 17 4.46 -9.62 -6.92
C GLN A 17 5.14 -10.19 -8.17
N ARG A 18 4.45 -11.08 -8.87
CA ARG A 18 5.03 -11.74 -10.05
C ARG A 18 5.19 -10.77 -11.22
N GLN A 19 4.34 -9.76 -11.27
CA GLN A 19 4.35 -8.69 -12.25
C GLN A 19 3.66 -7.44 -11.69
N PRO A 20 3.91 -6.26 -12.27
CA PRO A 20 3.04 -5.13 -12.04
C PRO A 20 1.66 -5.35 -12.68
N ALA A 21 0.64 -4.70 -12.11
CA ALA A 21 -0.76 -4.86 -12.52
C ALA A 21 -1.22 -6.32 -12.60
N GLU A 22 -0.71 -7.20 -11.72
CA GLU A 22 -1.23 -8.58 -11.57
C GLU A 22 -2.70 -8.54 -11.13
N MET A 23 -3.01 -7.58 -10.26
CA MET A 23 -4.33 -7.32 -9.70
C MET A 23 -4.83 -5.96 -10.21
N PHE A 24 -6.04 -5.92 -10.75
CA PHE A 24 -6.69 -4.67 -11.15
C PHE A 24 -8.22 -4.71 -10.95
N GLY A 25 -8.77 -3.56 -10.56
CA GLY A 25 -10.20 -3.45 -10.32
C GLY A 25 -10.59 -2.14 -9.67
N PHE A 26 -11.42 -2.22 -8.63
CA PHE A 26 -11.97 -1.06 -7.96
C PHE A 26 -11.92 -1.24 -6.45
N TRP A 27 -11.93 -0.11 -5.75
CA TRP A 27 -12.24 -0.11 -4.34
C TRP A 27 -13.73 -0.33 -4.14
N HIS A 28 -14.08 -1.25 -3.23
CA HIS A 28 -15.46 -1.65 -2.97
C HIS A 28 -15.80 -1.54 -1.48
N TRP A 29 -16.85 -0.78 -1.19
CA TRP A 29 -17.62 -0.86 0.06
C TRP A 29 -18.81 -1.82 -0.04
N THR A 30 -18.90 -2.62 -1.10
CA THR A 30 -20.17 -3.24 -1.51
C THR A 30 -20.12 -4.76 -1.60
N GLY A 31 -21.28 -5.38 -1.38
CA GLY A 31 -21.45 -6.83 -1.30
C GLY A 31 -21.31 -7.55 -2.65
N ALA A 32 -21.44 -8.88 -2.61
CA ALA A 32 -21.19 -9.81 -3.71
C ALA A 32 -21.83 -9.45 -5.07
N GLU A 33 -23.01 -8.83 -5.10
CA GLU A 33 -23.69 -8.47 -6.36
C GLU A 33 -22.98 -7.36 -7.14
N ASP A 34 -22.47 -6.35 -6.44
CA ASP A 34 -21.75 -5.26 -7.08
C ASP A 34 -20.41 -5.75 -7.61
N LEU A 35 -19.76 -6.67 -6.88
CA LEU A 35 -18.57 -7.34 -7.37
C LEU A 35 -18.86 -8.13 -8.65
N ARG A 36 -19.95 -8.92 -8.69
CA ARG A 36 -20.38 -9.63 -9.90
C ARG A 36 -20.64 -8.68 -11.07
N ASP A 37 -21.35 -7.58 -10.81
CA ASP A 37 -21.65 -6.56 -11.82
C ASP A 37 -20.37 -5.94 -12.38
N THR A 38 -19.44 -5.59 -11.50
CA THR A 38 -18.15 -4.97 -11.83
C THR A 38 -17.31 -5.89 -12.71
N VAL A 39 -17.11 -7.14 -12.28
CA VAL A 39 -16.35 -8.15 -13.03
C VAL A 39 -16.98 -8.37 -14.40
N ARG A 40 -18.31 -8.52 -14.46
CA ARG A 40 -19.04 -8.73 -15.72
C ARG A 40 -18.88 -7.55 -16.69
N ARG A 41 -18.94 -6.31 -16.19
CA ARG A 41 -18.94 -5.11 -17.05
C ARG A 41 -17.53 -4.69 -17.48
N THR A 42 -16.54 -4.87 -16.63
CA THR A 42 -15.20 -4.32 -16.83
C THR A 42 -14.11 -5.37 -17.01
N GLY A 43 -14.33 -6.61 -16.56
CA GLY A 43 -13.31 -7.66 -16.56
C GLY A 43 -12.30 -7.55 -15.41
N ALA A 44 -12.58 -6.75 -14.37
CA ALA A 44 -11.77 -6.66 -13.15
C ALA A 44 -11.45 -8.06 -12.58
N ASN A 45 -10.21 -8.25 -12.12
CA ASN A 45 -9.75 -9.51 -11.51
C ASN A 45 -9.38 -9.35 -10.02
N ALA A 46 -9.48 -8.14 -9.48
CA ALA A 46 -9.17 -7.85 -8.10
C ALA A 46 -10.15 -6.85 -7.48
N THR A 47 -10.17 -6.83 -6.14
CA THR A 47 -10.90 -5.85 -5.33
C THR A 47 -10.11 -5.53 -4.06
N SER A 48 -10.46 -4.43 -3.40
CA SER A 48 -10.03 -4.17 -2.02
C SER A 48 -11.24 -4.11 -1.12
N LEU A 49 -11.20 -4.94 -0.07
CA LEU A 49 -12.22 -5.03 0.96
C LEU A 49 -11.73 -4.29 2.20
N HIS A 50 -12.65 -3.65 2.91
CA HIS A 50 -12.36 -3.01 4.18
C HIS A 50 -13.26 -3.57 5.28
N LEU A 51 -12.65 -4.00 6.38
CA LEU A 51 -13.30 -4.54 7.57
C LEU A 51 -13.08 -3.55 8.73
N PRO A 52 -13.86 -2.46 8.78
CA PRO A 52 -13.68 -1.43 9.79
C PRO A 52 -14.03 -1.95 11.18
N LEU A 53 -13.41 -1.37 12.21
CA LEU A 53 -13.75 -1.65 13.59
C LEU A 53 -15.14 -1.09 13.92
N HIS A 54 -16.03 -1.98 14.38
CA HIS A 54 -17.32 -1.62 14.95
C HIS A 54 -17.46 -2.22 16.34
N LEU A 55 -18.15 -1.50 17.24
CA LEU A 55 -18.18 -1.79 18.66
C LEU A 55 -19.58 -2.20 19.14
N LEU A 56 -19.62 -3.18 20.03
CA LEU A 56 -20.76 -3.55 20.85
C LEU A 56 -20.46 -3.28 22.32
N LYS A 57 -21.51 -2.98 23.08
CA LYS A 57 -21.47 -2.99 24.53
C LYS A 57 -21.62 -4.43 25.02
N ASP A 58 -20.69 -4.89 25.85
CA ASP A 58 -20.67 -6.23 26.43
C ASP A 58 -20.08 -6.15 27.84
N GLU A 59 -20.91 -6.26 28.88
CA GLU A 59 -20.49 -6.10 30.28
C GLU A 59 -19.45 -7.13 30.73
N HIS A 60 -19.25 -8.23 29.99
CA HIS A 60 -18.29 -9.27 30.32
C HIS A 60 -16.97 -9.15 29.55
N ALA A 61 -16.90 -8.25 28.56
CA ALA A 61 -15.69 -8.02 27.78
C ALA A 61 -14.73 -7.03 28.47
N PRO A 62 -13.41 -7.09 28.19
CA PRO A 62 -12.49 -6.02 28.54
C PRO A 62 -13.01 -4.66 28.06
N TYR A 63 -12.91 -3.65 28.93
CA TYR A 63 -13.47 -2.31 28.70
C TYR A 63 -14.98 -2.31 28.38
N ARG A 64 -15.73 -3.35 28.76
CA ARG A 64 -17.16 -3.48 28.45
C ARG A 64 -17.50 -3.32 26.95
N VAL A 65 -16.51 -3.53 26.10
CA VAL A 65 -16.56 -3.29 24.66
C VAL A 65 -16.19 -4.59 23.97
N ARG A 66 -16.94 -4.99 22.97
CA ARG A 66 -16.62 -6.14 22.12
C ARG A 66 -16.58 -5.69 20.65
N PRO A 67 -15.51 -6.01 19.90
CA PRO A 67 -15.52 -5.76 18.46
C PRO A 67 -16.50 -6.71 17.77
N LEU A 68 -17.09 -6.26 16.66
CA LEU A 68 -17.86 -7.15 15.80
C LEU A 68 -16.92 -7.95 14.88
N PRO A 69 -16.97 -9.30 14.90
CA PRO A 69 -16.25 -10.11 13.93
C PRO A 69 -16.89 -9.96 12.54
N ALA A 70 -16.14 -9.44 11.56
CA ALA A 70 -16.44 -9.25 10.13
C ALA A 70 -17.94 -9.22 9.65
N PRO A 71 -18.41 -8.11 9.04
CA PRO A 71 -19.82 -7.92 8.66
C PRO A 71 -20.34 -8.80 7.52
N ILE A 72 -21.65 -9.07 7.57
CA ILE A 72 -22.47 -9.08 6.35
C ILE A 72 -22.61 -7.62 5.91
N GLN A 73 -21.77 -7.20 4.96
CA GLN A 73 -21.84 -5.86 4.42
C GLN A 73 -23.04 -5.73 3.48
N VAL A 74 -24.05 -4.96 3.89
CA VAL A 74 -25.08 -4.42 2.99
C VAL A 74 -24.59 -3.04 2.56
N SER A 75 -24.71 -2.72 1.27
CA SER A 75 -24.23 -1.43 0.78
C SER A 75 -25.13 -0.93 -0.35
N THR A 76 -25.40 0.39 -0.30
CA THR A 76 -26.24 1.21 -1.17
C THR A 76 -27.76 0.95 -1.07
N ARG A 77 -28.58 1.82 -1.71
CA ARG A 77 -30.06 1.95 -1.70
C ARG A 77 -30.88 0.68 -2.04
N ARG A 78 -30.40 -0.48 -1.67
CA ARG A 78 -30.98 -1.80 -1.91
C ARG A 78 -31.58 -2.34 -0.63
N THR A 79 -32.53 -3.21 -0.87
CA THR A 79 -33.10 -4.09 0.13
C THR A 79 -32.18 -5.30 0.29
N MET A 80 -31.80 -5.65 1.51
CA MET A 80 -31.32 -6.99 1.85
C MET A 80 -32.51 -7.84 2.28
N GLU A 81 -32.59 -9.08 1.82
CA GLU A 81 -33.52 -10.08 2.36
C GLU A 81 -32.72 -11.22 2.98
N VAL A 82 -33.04 -11.52 4.23
CA VAL A 82 -32.46 -12.64 4.98
C VAL A 82 -33.59 -13.59 5.31
N GLU A 83 -33.50 -14.82 4.83
CA GLU A 83 -34.41 -15.88 5.27
C GLU A 83 -33.79 -16.72 6.36
N PHE A 84 -34.61 -17.12 7.33
CA PHE A 84 -34.18 -18.00 8.39
C PHE A 84 -35.29 -18.87 8.94
N ASP A 85 -34.93 -20.08 9.37
CA ASP A 85 -35.85 -20.93 10.11
C ASP A 85 -35.88 -20.53 11.58
N ALA A 86 -37.06 -20.59 12.19
CA ALA A 86 -37.26 -20.44 13.62
C ALA A 86 -38.03 -21.68 14.12
N PRO A 87 -37.32 -22.76 14.50
CA PRO A 87 -37.96 -24.07 14.78
C PRO A 87 -38.80 -24.07 16.06
N THR A 88 -38.60 -23.09 16.94
CA THR A 88 -39.30 -22.92 18.22
C THR A 88 -40.28 -21.73 18.21
N GLY A 89 -40.42 -21.05 17.07
CA GLY A 89 -41.15 -19.77 16.97
C GLY A 89 -40.29 -18.54 17.27
N LEU A 90 -40.90 -17.36 17.16
CA LEU A 90 -40.21 -16.06 17.31
C LEU A 90 -41.02 -15.09 18.15
N THR A 91 -40.40 -14.52 19.18
CA THR A 91 -40.94 -13.39 19.95
C THR A 91 -40.37 -12.05 19.51
N GLN A 92 -39.14 -12.06 18.97
CA GLN A 92 -38.47 -10.87 18.45
C GLN A 92 -37.32 -11.27 17.52
N VAL A 93 -36.95 -10.35 16.63
CA VAL A 93 -35.68 -10.40 15.89
C VAL A 93 -34.93 -9.10 16.16
N THR A 94 -33.69 -9.20 16.63
CA THR A 94 -32.83 -8.02 16.82
C THR A 94 -31.81 -8.00 15.71
N LEU A 95 -31.78 -6.91 14.95
CA LEU A 95 -30.71 -6.59 14.03
C LEU A 95 -29.82 -5.56 14.67
N LEU A 96 -28.53 -5.67 14.40
CA LEU A 96 -27.59 -4.59 14.65
C LEU A 96 -27.29 -3.94 13.30
N VAL A 97 -27.39 -2.63 13.24
CA VAL A 97 -27.06 -1.83 12.08
C VAL A 97 -25.95 -0.90 12.52
N THR A 98 -24.83 -0.91 11.80
CA THR A 98 -23.72 0.01 12.03
C THR A 98 -23.50 0.82 10.75
N THR A 99 -22.90 1.99 10.86
CA THR A 99 -22.62 2.82 9.68
C THR A 99 -21.31 3.58 9.87
N SER A 100 -20.64 3.84 8.76
CA SER A 100 -19.56 4.80 8.63
C SER A 100 -20.05 6.23 8.38
N ASN A 101 -21.34 6.41 8.05
CA ASN A 101 -21.90 7.69 7.61
C ASN A 101 -22.92 8.25 8.61
N SER A 102 -22.80 9.54 8.92
CA SER A 102 -23.61 10.26 9.91
C SER A 102 -25.12 10.28 9.65
N HIS A 103 -25.57 9.99 8.43
CA HIS A 103 -26.98 10.17 8.02
C HIS A 103 -27.66 8.88 7.53
N ALA A 104 -27.08 7.70 7.80
CA ALA A 104 -27.71 6.45 7.40
C ALA A 104 -29.01 6.21 8.20
N GLU A 105 -30.03 5.69 7.53
CA GLU A 105 -31.27 5.24 8.17
C GLU A 105 -31.54 3.81 7.70
N ALA A 106 -31.93 2.91 8.60
CA ALA A 106 -32.29 1.55 8.22
C ALA A 106 -33.71 1.24 8.67
N VAL A 107 -34.49 0.66 7.76
CA VAL A 107 -35.85 0.17 8.01
C VAL A 107 -35.84 -1.32 7.78
N ALA A 108 -36.34 -2.11 8.72
CA ALA A 108 -36.50 -3.54 8.53
C ALA A 108 -37.95 -3.97 8.71
N GLU A 109 -38.29 -5.05 8.00
CA GLU A 109 -39.61 -5.63 7.92
C GLU A 109 -39.47 -7.16 8.05
N LEU A 110 -40.23 -7.77 8.96
CA LEU A 110 -40.29 -9.22 9.17
C LEU A 110 -41.51 -9.80 8.46
N SER A 111 -41.38 -10.90 7.73
CA SER A 111 -42.48 -11.59 7.06
C SER A 111 -42.28 -13.12 7.06
N VAL A 112 -43.28 -13.89 6.62
CA VAL A 112 -43.16 -15.34 6.41
C VAL A 112 -42.54 -15.59 5.03
N ALA A 113 -41.47 -16.40 4.94
CA ALA A 113 -40.68 -16.55 3.72
C ALA A 113 -41.45 -17.12 2.50
N LYS A 114 -42.51 -17.90 2.73
CA LYS A 114 -43.32 -18.53 1.66
C LYS A 114 -44.48 -17.65 1.13
N ARG A 115 -44.75 -16.47 1.71
CA ARG A 115 -45.80 -15.57 1.20
C ARG A 115 -45.24 -14.63 0.12
N SER A 116 -46.09 -14.24 -0.84
CA SER A 116 -45.69 -13.29 -1.89
C SER A 116 -45.16 -11.99 -1.27
N SER A 117 -44.29 -11.28 -2.01
CA SER A 117 -43.66 -10.03 -1.59
C SER A 117 -44.65 -8.87 -1.34
N GLN A 118 -45.96 -9.10 -1.49
CA GLN A 118 -47.04 -8.15 -1.22
C GLN A 118 -47.76 -8.38 0.13
N ALA A 119 -47.39 -9.39 0.93
CA ALA A 119 -47.98 -9.58 2.25
C ALA A 119 -47.51 -8.53 3.27
N SER A 120 -48.42 -7.98 4.07
CA SER A 120 -48.09 -7.02 5.13
C SER A 120 -47.05 -7.60 6.10
N PRO A 121 -46.05 -6.81 6.52
CA PRO A 121 -45.02 -7.28 7.43
C PRO A 121 -45.61 -7.62 8.81
N LEU A 122 -45.14 -8.70 9.42
CA LEU A 122 -45.46 -9.16 10.77
C LEU A 122 -44.91 -8.21 11.85
N ALA A 123 -43.81 -7.54 11.55
CA ALA A 123 -43.21 -6.50 12.36
C ALA A 123 -42.42 -5.54 11.46
N ARG A 124 -42.37 -4.26 11.83
CA ARG A 124 -41.56 -3.25 11.16
C ARG A 124 -40.87 -2.40 12.21
N ALA A 125 -39.61 -2.06 11.98
CA ALA A 125 -38.87 -1.13 12.82
C ALA A 125 -37.91 -0.30 11.97
N GLN A 126 -37.59 0.88 12.48
CA GLN A 126 -36.70 1.85 11.86
C GLN A 126 -35.64 2.25 12.88
N THR A 127 -34.44 2.53 12.40
CA THR A 127 -33.35 2.98 13.24
C THR A 127 -32.42 3.93 12.48
N GLU A 128 -31.84 4.87 13.21
CA GLU A 128 -30.69 5.66 12.76
C GLU A 128 -29.45 5.04 13.43
N PRO A 129 -28.60 4.30 12.70
CA PRO A 129 -27.59 3.42 13.29
C PRO A 129 -26.61 4.11 14.24
N ARG A 130 -26.46 5.43 14.13
CA ARG A 130 -25.57 6.23 14.97
C ARG A 130 -26.13 6.45 16.37
N SER A 131 -27.40 6.84 16.47
CA SER A 131 -28.10 7.08 17.74
C SER A 131 -28.60 5.77 18.35
N GLN A 132 -29.09 4.87 17.49
CA GLN A 132 -29.60 3.58 17.89
C GLN A 132 -29.09 2.51 16.90
N PRO A 133 -28.01 1.78 17.23
CA PRO A 133 -27.51 0.75 16.32
C PRO A 133 -28.39 -0.50 16.31
N HIS A 134 -29.36 -0.65 17.23
CA HIS A 134 -30.20 -1.85 17.31
C HIS A 134 -31.58 -1.61 16.70
N LEU A 135 -31.94 -2.43 15.72
CA LEU A 135 -33.27 -2.48 15.12
C LEU A 135 -34.01 -3.71 15.64
N MET A 136 -35.04 -3.48 16.46
CA MET A 136 -35.83 -4.55 17.10
C MET A 136 -37.16 -4.78 16.36
N LEU A 137 -37.29 -5.91 15.70
CA LEU A 137 -38.54 -6.37 15.08
C LEU A 137 -39.33 -7.21 16.09
N LYS A 138 -40.34 -6.60 16.70
CA LYS A 138 -41.25 -7.26 17.64
C LYS A 138 -42.63 -7.48 17.00
N PRO A 139 -42.99 -8.73 16.65
CA PRO A 139 -44.33 -9.05 16.18
C PRO A 139 -45.38 -8.78 17.27
N ALA A 140 -46.61 -8.44 16.88
CA ALA A 140 -47.70 -8.17 17.83
C ALA A 140 -48.06 -9.37 18.73
N LYS A 141 -47.76 -10.60 18.28
CA LYS A 141 -47.91 -11.85 19.02
C LYS A 141 -46.73 -12.78 18.70
N PRO A 142 -46.32 -13.67 19.62
CA PRO A 142 -45.34 -14.70 19.32
C PRO A 142 -45.71 -15.47 18.04
N LEU A 143 -44.76 -15.59 17.12
CA LEU A 143 -44.92 -16.28 15.86
C LEU A 143 -44.60 -17.77 16.05
N SER A 144 -45.33 -18.66 15.38
CA SER A 144 -45.14 -20.11 15.48
C SER A 144 -43.82 -20.58 14.87
N ALA A 145 -43.47 -21.85 15.05
CA ALA A 145 -42.36 -22.43 14.31
C ALA A 145 -42.55 -22.26 12.79
N GLY A 146 -41.50 -21.88 12.06
CA GLY A 146 -41.60 -21.63 10.63
C GLY A 146 -40.40 -20.94 10.02
N ARG A 147 -40.45 -20.71 8.70
CA ARG A 147 -39.42 -19.97 7.96
C ARG A 147 -39.84 -18.52 7.76
N TYR A 148 -39.00 -17.62 8.20
CA TYR A 148 -39.22 -16.19 8.20
C TYR A 148 -38.24 -15.49 7.29
N ARG A 149 -38.58 -14.27 6.91
CA ARG A 149 -37.76 -13.38 6.10
C ARG A 149 -37.69 -12.02 6.78
N VAL A 150 -36.49 -11.48 6.89
CA VAL A 150 -36.25 -10.11 7.30
C VAL A 150 -35.74 -9.33 6.09
N ARG A 151 -36.51 -8.33 5.71
CA ARG A 151 -36.20 -7.39 4.65
C ARG A 151 -35.66 -6.12 5.27
N VAL A 152 -34.42 -5.73 4.99
CA VAL A 152 -33.78 -4.51 5.51
C VAL A 152 -33.50 -3.56 4.35
N GLN A 153 -34.02 -2.34 4.43
CA GLN A 153 -33.78 -1.26 3.49
C GLN A 153 -32.95 -0.19 4.17
N VAL A 154 -31.77 0.10 3.62
CA VAL A 154 -30.98 1.27 4.03
C VAL A 154 -31.37 2.46 3.17
N ARG A 155 -31.72 3.57 3.83
CA ARG A 155 -32.11 4.86 3.26
C ARG A 155 -31.00 5.88 3.54
N LYS A 156 -30.93 6.92 2.70
CA LYS A 156 -30.03 8.08 2.79
C LYS A 156 -28.53 7.79 2.58
N SER A 157 -27.96 6.74 3.18
CA SER A 157 -26.53 6.41 3.06
C SER A 157 -26.22 4.89 3.15
N HIS A 158 -24.97 4.52 3.40
CA HIS A 158 -24.51 3.13 3.55
C HIS A 158 -24.64 2.67 5.01
N ALA A 159 -25.05 1.43 5.25
CA ALA A 159 -25.06 0.85 6.58
C ALA A 159 -24.77 -0.65 6.52
N HIS A 160 -23.93 -1.13 7.42
CA HIS A 160 -23.63 -2.53 7.62
C HIS A 160 -24.74 -3.12 8.50
N VAL A 161 -25.32 -4.23 8.07
CA VAL A 161 -26.43 -4.87 8.79
C VAL A 161 -25.97 -6.24 9.26
N TRP A 162 -26.17 -6.46 10.54
CA TRP A 162 -25.80 -7.64 11.29
C TRP A 162 -27.07 -8.27 11.82
N LEU A 163 -27.24 -9.56 11.57
CA LEU A 163 -28.28 -10.32 12.27
C LEU A 163 -27.75 -10.55 13.69
N GLY A 164 -28.36 -9.89 14.67
CA GLY A 164 -28.01 -10.10 16.07
C GLY A 164 -28.33 -11.55 16.46
N GLN A 165 -27.60 -12.08 17.43
CA GLN A 165 -28.11 -13.21 18.22
C GLN A 165 -29.52 -12.83 18.70
N ALA A 166 -30.50 -13.67 18.41
CA ALA A 166 -31.77 -13.59 19.12
C ALA A 166 -31.44 -13.70 20.62
N MET A 167 -31.77 -12.68 21.41
CA MET A 167 -31.65 -12.70 22.87
C MET A 167 -32.70 -13.63 23.51
N GLN A 168 -32.81 -14.86 23.00
CA GLN A 168 -33.41 -16.01 23.63
C GLN A 168 -32.54 -17.21 23.23
N SER A 169 -32.05 -17.96 24.22
CA SER A 169 -31.16 -19.12 24.08
C SER A 169 -31.69 -20.25 23.17
N SER A 170 -32.89 -20.11 22.62
CA SER A 170 -33.61 -21.13 21.84
C SER A 170 -33.95 -20.75 20.40
N THR A 171 -33.54 -19.57 19.89
CA THR A 171 -33.87 -19.12 18.52
C THR A 171 -32.64 -19.14 17.61
N LEU A 172 -32.46 -20.25 16.89
CA LEU A 172 -31.39 -20.44 15.92
C LEU A 172 -31.83 -19.93 14.54
N VAL A 173 -31.21 -18.87 14.02
CA VAL A 173 -31.44 -18.34 12.66
C VAL A 173 -30.67 -19.22 11.65
N ARG A 174 -31.35 -20.12 10.92
CA ARG A 174 -30.71 -20.95 9.86
C ARG A 174 -30.69 -20.24 8.50
N LEU A 175 -29.52 -19.89 7.98
CA LEU A 175 -29.35 -19.47 6.59
C LEU A 175 -29.24 -20.72 5.69
N GLY A 176 -29.98 -20.77 4.58
CA GLY A 176 -30.06 -21.95 3.70
C GLY A 176 -28.72 -22.46 3.14
N GLU A 177 -28.71 -23.75 2.78
CA GLU A 177 -27.60 -24.59 2.29
C GLU A 177 -26.16 -24.12 2.57
N LEU A 178 -25.86 -24.01 3.86
CA LEU A 178 -24.67 -24.63 4.42
C LEU A 178 -25.05 -25.17 5.79
N SER A 179 -25.49 -26.43 5.82
CA SER A 179 -25.71 -27.18 7.05
C SER A 179 -24.36 -27.68 7.56
N LEU A 180 -23.83 -27.07 8.61
CA LEU A 180 -22.80 -27.70 9.45
C LEU A 180 -23.36 -27.81 10.86
N HIS A 181 -23.87 -29.01 11.16
CA HIS A 181 -24.18 -29.45 12.51
C HIS A 181 -22.91 -30.00 13.17
N GLY A 182 -22.69 -29.62 14.42
CA GLY A 182 -21.69 -30.27 15.26
C GLY A 182 -20.92 -29.35 16.19
N TRP A 183 -21.64 -28.63 17.05
CA TRP A 183 -21.25 -28.59 18.44
C TRP A 183 -22.19 -29.52 19.19
N GLY A 184 -21.63 -30.56 19.80
CA GLY A 184 -22.35 -31.70 20.36
C GLY A 184 -22.93 -32.63 19.29
N ILE A 185 -22.11 -33.53 18.76
CA ILE A 185 -22.66 -34.76 18.17
C ILE A 185 -22.89 -35.72 19.34
N ASP A 186 -24.16 -35.90 19.64
CA ASP A 186 -24.67 -37.19 20.07
C ASP A 186 -25.83 -37.51 19.12
N SER A 187 -25.48 -37.92 17.91
CA SER A 187 -26.47 -38.28 16.90
C SER A 187 -26.54 -39.80 16.80
N GLU A 188 -27.69 -40.34 17.17
CA GLU A 188 -28.18 -41.56 16.56
C GLU A 188 -28.80 -41.21 15.21
N TRP A 189 -28.36 -41.86 14.15
CA TRP A 189 -29.10 -41.85 12.89
C TRP A 189 -29.57 -43.27 12.58
N GLN A 190 -30.80 -43.41 12.09
CA GLN A 190 -31.35 -44.68 11.62
C GLN A 190 -31.22 -44.74 10.11
N ASP A 191 -30.72 -45.86 9.59
CA ASP A 191 -30.74 -46.11 8.16
C ASP A 191 -32.17 -46.39 7.66
N ALA A 192 -32.34 -46.60 6.36
CA ALA A 192 -33.65 -46.84 5.74
C ALA A 192 -34.37 -48.10 6.28
N SER A 193 -33.69 -48.94 7.07
CA SER A 193 -34.26 -50.12 7.74
C SER A 193 -34.64 -49.88 9.21
N GLY A 194 -34.36 -48.69 9.76
CA GLY A 194 -34.71 -48.31 11.13
C GLY A 194 -33.64 -48.66 12.20
N LYS A 195 -32.44 -49.08 11.81
CA LYS A 195 -31.37 -49.42 12.77
C LYS A 195 -30.48 -48.22 13.09
N ALA A 196 -30.30 -47.90 14.38
CA ALA A 196 -29.63 -46.69 14.84
C ALA A 196 -28.10 -46.81 15.02
N HIS A 197 -27.34 -45.77 14.64
CA HIS A 197 -25.88 -45.67 14.73
C HIS A 197 -25.42 -44.38 15.44
N ARG A 198 -24.49 -44.48 16.40
CA ARG A 198 -24.06 -43.35 17.28
C ARG A 198 -22.59 -42.95 17.09
N LEU A 199 -22.29 -41.65 17.10
CA LEU A 199 -20.94 -41.06 17.02
C LEU A 199 -20.72 -40.09 18.19
N THR A 200 -19.62 -40.22 18.94
CA THR A 200 -19.25 -39.31 20.04
C THR A 200 -17.82 -38.78 19.89
N ARG A 201 -17.63 -37.46 20.08
CA ARG A 201 -16.31 -36.86 20.31
C ARG A 201 -16.41 -35.75 21.36
N SER A 202 -15.61 -35.86 22.41
CA SER A 202 -15.49 -34.92 23.52
C SER A 202 -14.38 -33.90 23.27
N ALA A 203 -14.69 -32.59 23.35
CA ALA A 203 -13.84 -31.50 23.87
C ALA A 203 -14.45 -30.12 23.55
N ARG A 204 -14.40 -29.23 24.55
CA ARG A 204 -14.75 -27.79 24.58
C ARG A 204 -14.29 -27.02 23.32
N HIS A 205 -15.04 -26.03 22.78
CA HIS A 205 -14.48 -24.76 22.21
C HIS A 205 -15.47 -23.80 21.53
N ASP A 206 -15.86 -22.72 22.24
CA ASP A 206 -16.64 -21.54 21.78
C ASP A 206 -16.11 -20.87 20.51
N THR A 207 -16.49 -21.34 19.31
CA THR A 207 -16.11 -20.71 18.04
C THR A 207 -17.35 -20.35 17.19
N PRO A 208 -17.66 -19.05 16.99
CA PRO A 208 -18.68 -18.59 16.04
C PRO A 208 -18.27 -18.93 14.60
N ILE A 209 -19.24 -19.37 13.77
CA ILE A 209 -19.04 -19.36 12.32
C ILE A 209 -19.15 -17.90 11.86
N PRO A 210 -18.12 -17.32 11.21
CA PRO A 210 -18.20 -15.96 10.71
C PRO A 210 -19.21 -15.87 9.57
N LEU A 211 -20.17 -14.97 9.71
CA LEU A 211 -21.03 -14.52 8.62
C LEU A 211 -20.20 -13.67 7.63
N GLY A 212 -19.41 -14.34 6.80
CA GLY A 212 -18.62 -13.77 5.70
C GLY A 212 -18.74 -14.56 4.38
N SER A 213 -19.62 -15.57 4.33
CA SER A 213 -19.69 -16.55 3.23
C SER A 213 -19.96 -15.94 1.84
N PRO A 214 -20.90 -15.00 1.61
CA PRO A 214 -21.24 -14.63 0.23
C PRO A 214 -20.11 -13.91 -0.52
N THR A 215 -19.40 -12.99 0.11
CA THR A 215 -18.36 -12.20 -0.56
C THR A 215 -17.14 -13.04 -0.85
N PHE A 216 -16.61 -13.80 0.12
CA PHE A 216 -15.42 -14.65 -0.12
C PHE A 216 -15.72 -15.87 -1.00
N VAL A 217 -16.93 -16.44 -0.93
CA VAL A 217 -17.40 -17.44 -1.91
C VAL A 217 -17.52 -16.81 -3.29
N THR A 218 -18.02 -15.57 -3.39
CA THR A 218 -18.11 -14.85 -4.67
C THR A 218 -16.74 -14.51 -5.24
N LEU A 219 -15.76 -14.14 -4.41
CA LEU A 219 -14.36 -13.98 -4.84
C LEU A 219 -13.85 -15.28 -5.47
N ALA A 220 -14.07 -16.41 -4.80
CA ALA A 220 -13.66 -17.72 -5.31
C ALA A 220 -14.37 -18.07 -6.63
N SER A 221 -15.69 -17.89 -6.72
CA SER A 221 -16.46 -18.24 -7.92
C SER A 221 -16.13 -17.35 -9.12
N LEU A 222 -15.89 -16.06 -8.90
CA LEU A 222 -15.50 -15.11 -9.94
C LEU A 222 -14.00 -15.11 -10.25
N HIS A 223 -13.20 -15.88 -9.50
CA HIS A 223 -11.74 -15.90 -9.62
C HIS A 223 -11.10 -14.52 -9.37
N VAL A 224 -11.67 -13.76 -8.42
CA VAL A 224 -11.22 -12.43 -8.05
C VAL A 224 -10.34 -12.50 -6.80
N ASP A 225 -9.19 -11.84 -6.86
CA ASP A 225 -8.28 -11.71 -5.73
C ASP A 225 -8.61 -10.45 -4.90
N ALA A 226 -8.26 -10.43 -3.61
CA ALA A 226 -8.60 -9.35 -2.70
C ALA A 226 -7.43 -8.93 -1.81
N GLY A 227 -7.27 -7.60 -1.66
CA GLY A 227 -6.62 -6.99 -0.51
C GLY A 227 -7.64 -6.76 0.60
N VAL A 228 -7.27 -6.98 1.86
CA VAL A 228 -8.19 -6.82 3.00
C VAL A 228 -7.61 -5.84 4.02
N GLY A 229 -8.22 -4.67 4.16
CA GLY A 229 -8.00 -3.76 5.28
C GLY A 229 -8.76 -4.22 6.51
N ILE A 230 -8.13 -4.20 7.68
CA ILE A 230 -8.77 -4.62 8.94
C ILE A 230 -8.31 -3.74 10.11
N GLY A 231 -9.26 -3.36 10.96
CA GLY A 231 -9.03 -2.54 12.14
C GLY A 231 -9.69 -1.17 12.03
N GLU A 232 -9.27 -0.27 12.89
CA GLU A 232 -9.83 1.06 13.08
C GLU A 232 -9.26 2.10 12.09
N HIS A 233 -10.08 3.11 11.84
CA HIS A 233 -9.71 4.35 11.16
C HIS A 233 -9.72 5.45 12.19
N ASN A 234 -8.72 6.33 12.18
CA ASN A 234 -8.81 7.52 13.01
C ASN A 234 -9.48 8.71 12.29
N ASN A 235 -9.55 8.68 10.96
CA ASN A 235 -10.21 9.72 10.18
C ASN A 235 -11.74 9.67 10.38
N ALA A 236 -12.26 10.68 11.06
CA ALA A 236 -13.66 10.79 11.49
C ALA A 236 -14.69 10.94 10.35
N PHE A 237 -14.24 11.14 9.10
CA PHE A 237 -15.12 11.14 7.94
C PHE A 237 -15.55 9.72 7.50
N PHE A 238 -14.84 8.67 7.94
CA PHE A 238 -15.07 7.30 7.44
C PHE A 238 -15.55 6.32 8.50
N VAL A 239 -15.40 6.60 9.79
CA VAL A 239 -15.86 5.70 10.86
C VAL A 239 -16.55 6.51 11.94
N THR A 240 -17.72 6.03 12.35
CA THR A 240 -18.49 6.61 13.46
C THR A 240 -18.69 5.55 14.54
N TYR A 241 -18.33 5.86 15.79
CA TYR A 241 -18.65 5.02 16.94
C TYR A 241 -19.98 5.44 17.58
N PRO A 242 -20.74 4.50 18.18
CA PRO A 242 -22.02 4.80 18.81
C PRO A 242 -21.91 5.83 19.94
N GLU A 243 -22.98 6.58 20.20
CA GLU A 243 -22.98 7.61 21.25
C GLU A 243 -22.59 7.08 22.64
N TRP A 244 -23.06 5.88 23.01
CA TRP A 244 -22.72 5.25 24.29
C TRP A 244 -21.20 5.05 24.48
N PHE A 245 -20.45 4.86 23.38
CA PHE A 245 -19.01 4.68 23.44
C PHE A 245 -18.35 5.99 23.85
N TRP A 246 -18.74 7.11 23.26
CA TRP A 246 -18.22 8.43 23.60
C TRP A 246 -18.62 8.90 24.99
N GLN A 247 -19.81 8.50 25.47
CA GLN A 247 -20.23 8.73 26.85
C GLN A 247 -19.37 7.96 27.87
N MET A 248 -18.96 6.73 27.52
CA MET A 248 -18.15 5.86 28.39
C MET A 248 -16.65 6.16 28.30
N TYR A 249 -16.17 6.52 27.11
CA TYR A 249 -14.76 6.71 26.77
C TYR A 249 -14.53 8.06 26.07
N PRO A 250 -14.83 9.20 26.71
CA PRO A 250 -14.60 10.52 26.12
C PRO A 250 -13.12 10.81 25.84
N GLN A 251 -12.20 10.09 26.50
CA GLN A 251 -10.77 10.16 26.25
C GLN A 251 -10.33 9.49 24.95
N ALA A 252 -11.17 8.72 24.26
CA ALA A 252 -10.84 8.14 22.96
C ALA A 252 -10.87 9.19 21.82
N ALA A 253 -11.29 10.42 22.11
CA ALA A 253 -11.36 11.53 21.17
C ALA A 253 -10.23 12.54 21.40
N MET A 254 -9.54 12.92 20.32
CA MET A 254 -8.43 13.88 20.35
C MET A 254 -8.85 15.23 20.92
N ARG A 255 -7.90 15.89 21.59
CA ARG A 255 -8.07 17.23 22.15
C ARG A 255 -7.15 18.25 21.51
N ASP A 256 -7.63 19.49 21.39
CA ASP A 256 -6.82 20.64 21.01
C ASP A 256 -5.93 21.10 22.18
N ARG A 257 -5.05 22.08 21.93
CA ARG A 257 -4.14 22.67 22.94
C ARG A 257 -4.86 23.27 24.16
N SER A 258 -6.13 23.62 24.03
CA SER A 258 -6.96 24.17 25.11
C SER A 258 -7.68 23.08 25.90
N GLY A 259 -7.58 21.82 25.45
CA GLY A 259 -8.24 20.67 26.05
C GLY A 259 -9.66 20.41 25.51
N ASN A 260 -10.10 21.11 24.46
CA ASN A 260 -11.40 20.89 23.85
C ASN A 260 -11.37 19.68 22.94
N LEU A 261 -12.47 18.93 22.87
CA LEU A 261 -12.63 17.84 21.91
C LEU A 261 -12.66 18.39 20.47
N ILE A 262 -11.97 17.71 19.57
CA ILE A 262 -11.94 18.07 18.16
C ILE A 262 -12.99 17.26 17.41
N TYR A 263 -13.81 17.92 16.59
CA TYR A 263 -14.88 17.30 15.83
C TYR A 263 -14.74 17.55 14.32
N ALA A 264 -15.07 16.54 13.53
CA ALA A 264 -15.34 16.65 12.10
C ALA A 264 -16.87 16.55 11.91
N GLY A 265 -17.53 17.70 11.74
CA GLY A 265 -18.99 17.78 11.83
C GLY A 265 -19.44 17.39 13.24
N GLU A 266 -20.23 16.33 13.35
CA GLU A 266 -20.72 15.84 14.64
C GLU A 266 -19.86 14.69 15.21
N ASN A 267 -18.87 14.19 14.46
CA ASN A 267 -18.05 13.05 14.86
C ASN A 267 -16.77 13.50 15.56
N PRO A 268 -16.45 13.00 16.77
CA PRO A 268 -15.15 13.26 17.40
C PRO A 268 -14.01 12.69 16.55
N TRP A 269 -12.89 13.41 16.49
CA TRP A 269 -11.67 12.90 15.88
C TRP A 269 -11.04 11.83 16.77
N ILE A 270 -10.79 10.66 16.22
CA ILE A 270 -10.40 9.48 17.00
C ILE A 270 -8.89 9.52 17.29
N ALA A 271 -8.52 9.16 18.52
CA ALA A 271 -7.13 9.06 18.97
C ALA A 271 -6.39 7.83 18.44
N PHE A 272 -5.09 7.95 18.18
CA PHE A 272 -4.25 6.87 17.65
C PHE A 272 -3.89 5.80 18.67
N ASP A 273 -3.59 6.21 19.89
CA ASP A 273 -3.09 5.37 20.98
C ASP A 273 -4.14 5.20 22.09
N ASP A 274 -5.42 5.21 21.71
CA ASP A 274 -6.47 4.87 22.66
C ASP A 274 -6.40 3.35 22.99
N PRO A 275 -6.27 2.98 24.28
CA PRO A 275 -6.13 1.57 24.68
C PRO A 275 -7.38 0.75 24.42
N VAL A 276 -8.59 1.35 24.46
CA VAL A 276 -9.86 0.64 24.26
C VAL A 276 -10.02 0.26 22.79
N LEU A 277 -9.78 1.20 21.88
CA LEU A 277 -9.82 0.97 20.44
C LEU A 277 -8.70 0.03 19.99
N THR A 278 -7.50 0.17 20.56
CA THR A 278 -6.37 -0.73 20.28
C THR A 278 -6.70 -2.17 20.67
N ASP A 279 -7.19 -2.40 21.90
CA ASP A 279 -7.59 -3.74 22.34
C ASP A 279 -8.74 -4.31 21.48
N ALA A 280 -9.73 -3.48 21.15
CA ALA A 280 -10.84 -3.89 20.29
C ALA A 280 -10.37 -4.30 18.88
N THR A 281 -9.43 -3.56 18.28
CA THR A 281 -8.80 -3.93 17.01
C THR A 281 -8.05 -5.24 17.10
N LEU A 282 -7.21 -5.42 18.13
CA LEU A 282 -6.47 -6.67 18.31
C LEU A 282 -7.42 -7.87 18.46
N ARG A 283 -8.52 -7.72 19.18
CA ARG A 283 -9.56 -8.75 19.29
C ARG A 283 -10.25 -9.01 17.95
N GLN A 284 -10.59 -7.98 17.19
CA GLN A 284 -11.16 -8.13 15.84
C GLN A 284 -10.22 -8.93 14.93
N MET A 285 -8.92 -8.63 14.96
CA MET A 285 -7.90 -9.36 14.20
C MET A 285 -7.82 -10.82 14.63
N ARG A 286 -7.74 -11.11 15.94
CA ARG A 286 -7.67 -12.48 16.49
C ARG A 286 -8.88 -13.32 16.09
N GLU A 287 -10.07 -12.71 16.02
CA GLU A 287 -11.28 -13.40 15.60
C GLU A 287 -11.31 -13.59 14.07
N THR A 288 -10.96 -12.57 13.29
CA THR A 288 -11.21 -12.53 11.84
C THR A 288 -10.09 -13.14 10.99
N VAL A 289 -8.83 -12.85 11.30
CA VAL A 289 -7.68 -13.23 10.46
C VAL A 289 -7.53 -14.76 10.34
N PRO A 290 -7.69 -15.58 11.40
CA PRO A 290 -7.60 -17.04 11.29
C PRO A 290 -8.65 -17.66 10.34
N LEU A 291 -9.78 -17.00 10.14
CA LEU A 291 -10.85 -17.43 9.24
C LEU A 291 -10.50 -17.13 7.79
N LEU A 292 -9.98 -15.93 7.53
CA LEU A 292 -9.66 -15.45 6.20
C LEU A 292 -8.30 -15.94 5.69
N ARG A 293 -7.34 -16.26 6.58
CA ARG A 293 -6.02 -16.75 6.14
C ARG A 293 -6.08 -18.03 5.32
N ARG A 294 -7.16 -18.81 5.42
CA ARG A 294 -7.40 -20.02 4.61
C ARG A 294 -7.89 -19.70 3.19
N GLN A 295 -8.33 -18.47 2.93
CA GLN A 295 -8.85 -18.05 1.64
C GLN A 295 -7.69 -17.70 0.69
N LYS A 296 -7.46 -18.53 -0.32
CA LYS A 296 -6.38 -18.33 -1.31
C LYS A 296 -6.52 -17.03 -2.12
N ARG A 297 -7.75 -16.50 -2.23
CA ARG A 297 -8.06 -15.25 -2.92
C ARG A 297 -7.72 -14.00 -2.12
N VAL A 298 -7.57 -14.09 -0.80
CA VAL A 298 -6.98 -13.00 -0.01
C VAL A 298 -5.48 -13.02 -0.28
N ARG A 299 -4.93 -11.94 -0.83
CA ARG A 299 -3.52 -11.87 -1.26
C ARG A 299 -2.64 -11.12 -0.28
N TYR A 300 -3.19 -10.14 0.42
CA TYR A 300 -2.48 -9.32 1.39
C TYR A 300 -3.41 -8.64 2.39
N TRP A 301 -2.81 -8.13 3.48
CA TRP A 301 -3.48 -7.35 4.52
C TRP A 301 -3.12 -5.88 4.43
N VAL A 302 -4.03 -5.00 4.83
CA VAL A 302 -3.78 -3.57 5.05
C VAL A 302 -4.13 -3.24 6.50
N VAL A 303 -3.26 -2.52 7.19
CA VAL A 303 -3.47 -2.15 8.59
C VAL A 303 -4.47 -0.99 8.69
N GLY A 304 -5.66 -1.24 9.24
CA GLY A 304 -6.68 -0.20 9.41
C GLY A 304 -7.16 0.39 8.08
N GLY A 305 -7.48 1.69 8.09
CA GLY A 305 -7.82 2.46 6.89
C GLY A 305 -7.16 3.84 6.88
N GLU A 306 -7.80 4.83 6.25
CA GLU A 306 -7.24 6.19 6.14
C GLU A 306 -6.95 6.81 7.51
N GLN A 307 -5.74 7.38 7.64
CA GLN A 307 -5.27 8.00 8.88
C GLN A 307 -4.74 9.42 8.65
N GLY A 308 -4.83 10.26 9.68
CA GLY A 308 -4.25 11.61 9.68
C GLY A 308 -4.61 12.38 10.95
N TYR A 309 -3.90 13.47 11.21
CA TYR A 309 -4.27 14.37 12.30
C TYR A 309 -5.31 15.40 11.82
N PRO A 310 -6.13 15.94 12.73
CA PRO A 310 -7.24 16.84 12.36
C PRO A 310 -6.78 18.11 11.62
N ASP A 311 -5.59 18.63 11.93
CA ASP A 311 -5.02 19.82 11.31
C ASP A 311 -4.68 19.66 9.83
N TYR A 312 -4.59 18.42 9.31
CA TYR A 312 -4.46 18.18 7.86
C TYR A 312 -5.67 18.69 7.08
N VAL A 313 -6.86 18.60 7.66
CA VAL A 313 -8.12 19.00 7.01
C VAL A 313 -8.63 20.36 7.50
N GLY A 314 -7.75 21.16 8.11
CA GLY A 314 -8.06 22.52 8.56
C GLY A 314 -8.77 22.60 9.92
N LEU A 315 -8.84 21.51 10.68
CA LEU A 315 -9.31 21.53 12.07
C LEU A 315 -8.17 21.94 13.04
N PRO A 316 -8.45 22.20 14.33
CA PRO A 316 -7.40 22.49 15.31
C PRO A 316 -6.35 21.39 15.40
N GLU A 317 -5.12 21.75 15.74
CA GLU A 317 -4.05 20.78 16.00
C GLU A 317 -4.40 19.88 17.19
N GLY A 318 -4.34 18.58 16.98
CA GLY A 318 -4.39 17.53 17.99
C GLY A 318 -3.22 16.56 17.82
N ASP A 319 -2.89 15.71 18.78
CA ASP A 319 -3.66 15.34 19.97
C ASP A 319 -2.98 15.83 21.27
N PHE A 320 -3.68 16.55 22.13
CA PHE A 320 -3.15 17.07 23.41
C PHE A 320 -3.80 16.42 24.64
N ARG A 321 -4.37 15.23 24.50
CA ARG A 321 -4.84 14.42 25.63
C ARG A 321 -3.72 14.06 26.61
N PRO A 322 -4.01 13.88 27.91
CA PRO A 322 -3.02 13.41 28.90
C PRO A 322 -2.30 12.11 28.51
N GLU A 323 -2.99 11.18 27.87
CA GLU A 323 -2.46 9.88 27.43
C GLU A 323 -1.41 10.04 26.33
N PHE A 324 -1.70 10.85 25.31
CA PHE A 324 -0.76 11.12 24.22
C PHE A 324 0.45 11.95 24.70
N LEU A 325 0.26 12.82 25.68
CA LEU A 325 1.37 13.51 26.35
C LEU A 325 2.22 12.56 27.20
N ALA A 326 1.64 11.53 27.81
CA ALA A 326 2.39 10.49 28.51
C ALA A 326 3.21 9.65 27.52
N HIS A 327 2.63 9.32 26.38
CA HIS A 327 3.34 8.68 25.26
C HIS A 327 4.51 9.55 24.77
N TYR A 328 4.31 10.86 24.58
CA TYR A 328 5.40 11.78 24.22
C TYR A 328 6.57 11.76 25.22
N ARG A 329 6.26 11.75 26.54
CA ARG A 329 7.29 11.66 27.59
C ARG A 329 8.05 10.34 27.53
N ALA A 330 7.34 9.22 27.40
CA ALA A 330 7.95 7.91 27.25
C ALA A 330 8.82 7.81 25.98
N TRP A 331 8.34 8.38 24.87
CA TRP A 331 9.09 8.43 23.61
C TRP A 331 10.39 9.21 23.78
N ARG A 332 10.34 10.37 24.43
CA ARG A 332 11.53 11.16 24.72
C ARG A 332 12.54 10.44 25.60
N GLU A 333 12.07 9.74 26.64
CA GLU A 333 12.93 8.93 27.51
C GLU A 333 13.59 7.77 26.75
N SER A 334 13.01 7.34 25.63
CA SER A 334 13.58 6.32 24.75
C SER A 334 14.64 6.85 23.77
N LEU A 335 14.75 8.18 23.60
CA LEU A 335 15.74 8.75 22.69
C LEU A 335 17.16 8.64 23.26
N PRO A 336 18.20 8.48 22.41
CA PRO A 336 19.59 8.41 22.85
C PRO A 336 20.10 9.65 23.61
N ASP A 337 19.45 10.80 23.45
CA ASP A 337 19.75 12.06 24.17
C ASP A 337 18.45 12.68 24.71
N PRO A 338 18.09 12.44 26.00
CA PRO A 338 16.78 12.78 26.56
C PRO A 338 16.61 14.24 27.06
N LEU A 339 17.62 15.12 26.88
CA LEU A 339 17.77 16.37 27.66
C LEU A 339 17.14 17.67 27.09
N THR A 340 16.52 17.70 25.91
CA THR A 340 15.82 18.93 25.47
C THR A 340 14.64 19.25 26.40
N PRO A 341 14.40 20.46 26.92
CA PRO A 341 13.26 20.74 27.79
C PRO A 341 11.87 20.62 27.13
N PHE A 342 10.82 20.44 27.95
CA PHE A 342 9.40 20.45 27.54
C PHE A 342 8.96 21.91 27.23
N PRO A 343 8.03 22.18 26.28
CA PRO A 343 7.41 23.49 26.18
C PRO A 343 6.52 23.71 27.40
N THR A 344 7.04 24.40 28.41
CA THR A 344 6.20 24.98 29.46
C THR A 344 5.37 26.08 28.83
N ARG A 345 4.05 25.95 29.00
CA ARG A 345 3.02 26.95 28.67
C ARG A 345 3.48 28.37 28.99
N GLU A 346 3.00 29.31 28.16
CA GLU A 346 3.11 30.78 28.22
C GLU A 346 4.22 31.39 27.35
N GLY A 347 3.89 31.61 26.08
CA GLY A 347 4.73 32.38 25.17
C GLY A 347 4.25 32.24 23.74
N GLY A 348 3.19 32.98 23.38
CA GLY A 348 2.71 33.00 22.00
C GLY A 348 3.71 33.65 21.07
N THR A 349 3.93 33.05 19.90
CA THR A 349 4.24 33.82 18.69
C THR A 349 3.55 33.20 17.48
N SER A 350 2.80 34.08 16.82
CA SER A 350 2.28 34.02 15.47
C SER A 350 3.16 33.21 14.50
N LEU A 351 2.50 32.39 13.69
CA LEU A 351 2.98 31.87 12.41
C LEU A 351 3.23 33.04 11.45
N SER A 352 4.33 33.78 11.62
CA SER A 352 4.84 34.68 10.59
C SER A 352 5.96 34.00 9.84
N SER A 353 5.74 33.86 8.53
CA SER A 353 6.73 33.51 7.54
C SER A 353 8.00 34.35 7.69
N GLN A 354 9.14 33.68 7.49
CA GLN A 354 10.50 34.21 7.34
C GLN A 354 11.24 34.62 8.65
N GLY A 355 12.24 33.81 9.01
CA GLY A 355 13.50 34.34 9.53
C GLY A 355 13.81 34.24 11.02
N ARG A 356 13.02 33.56 11.86
CA ARG A 356 13.41 33.23 13.25
C ARG A 356 13.38 31.71 13.44
N GLY A 357 14.40 31.17 14.10
CA GLY A 357 14.53 29.73 14.35
C GLY A 357 13.23 29.17 14.91
N GLU A 358 12.70 28.13 14.26
CA GLU A 358 11.54 27.42 14.79
C GLU A 358 11.89 26.93 16.20
N ASP A 359 10.95 27.12 17.13
CA ASP A 359 11.05 26.64 18.50
C ASP A 359 11.34 25.13 18.50
N GLU A 360 12.45 24.73 19.13
CA GLU A 360 12.93 23.35 19.24
C GLU A 360 11.83 22.41 19.74
N SER A 361 10.96 22.91 20.62
CA SER A 361 9.83 22.14 21.17
C SER A 361 8.79 21.75 20.10
N ILE A 362 8.58 22.61 19.10
CA ILE A 362 7.66 22.33 17.99
C ILE A 362 8.24 21.25 17.09
N LEU A 363 9.54 21.30 16.81
CA LEU A 363 10.21 20.30 15.98
C LEU A 363 10.19 18.91 16.61
N LEU A 364 10.44 18.83 17.92
CA LEU A 364 10.32 17.58 18.67
C LEU A 364 8.88 17.05 18.69
N TRP A 365 7.90 17.92 18.87
CA TRP A 365 6.49 17.53 18.81
C TRP A 365 6.10 16.96 17.45
N ARG A 366 6.52 17.63 16.37
CA ARG A 366 6.30 17.17 14.99
C ARG A 366 6.96 15.81 14.73
N ARG A 367 8.20 15.62 15.20
CA ARG A 367 8.92 14.33 15.10
C ARG A 367 8.19 13.22 15.87
N PHE A 368 7.72 13.51 17.08
CA PHE A 368 6.94 12.55 17.86
C PHE A 368 5.64 12.15 17.16
N ARG A 369 4.89 13.12 16.59
CA ARG A 369 3.66 12.83 15.85
C ARG A 369 3.89 11.87 14.69
N GLU A 370 5.02 11.98 13.99
CA GLU A 370 5.45 11.02 12.98
C GLU A 370 5.76 9.64 13.59
N SER A 371 6.57 9.59 14.66
CA SER A 371 6.93 8.35 15.34
C SER A 371 5.71 7.59 15.90
N ALA A 372 4.78 8.28 16.56
CA ALA A 372 3.56 7.67 17.12
C ALA A 372 2.70 7.00 16.04
N MET A 373 2.62 7.59 14.84
CA MET A 373 1.94 6.98 13.69
C MET A 373 2.64 5.69 13.24
N THR A 374 3.96 5.74 13.08
CA THR A 374 4.78 4.58 12.69
C THR A 374 4.65 3.44 13.71
N GLU A 375 4.76 3.75 14.99
CA GLU A 375 4.70 2.77 16.08
C GLU A 375 3.35 2.08 16.16
N ARG A 376 2.26 2.81 15.97
CA ARG A 376 0.91 2.25 15.86
C ARG A 376 0.83 1.22 14.72
N PHE A 377 1.30 1.57 13.53
CA PHE A 377 1.30 0.64 12.39
C PHE A 377 2.18 -0.58 12.65
N ALA A 378 3.38 -0.37 13.20
CA ALA A 378 4.29 -1.45 13.58
C ALA A 378 3.64 -2.43 14.59
N PHE A 379 2.94 -1.91 15.59
CA PHE A 379 2.26 -2.69 16.61
C PHE A 379 1.20 -3.62 16.00
N TYR A 380 0.37 -3.11 15.09
CA TYR A 380 -0.61 -3.93 14.38
C TYR A 380 0.00 -4.87 13.35
N THR A 381 1.08 -4.49 12.68
CA THR A 381 1.84 -5.40 11.81
C THR A 381 2.30 -6.63 12.59
N CYS A 382 2.84 -6.45 13.80
CA CYS A 382 3.22 -7.58 14.67
C CYS A 382 2.03 -8.49 14.98
N ALA A 383 0.87 -7.92 15.34
CA ALA A 383 -0.33 -8.69 15.65
C ALA A 383 -0.84 -9.48 14.45
N LEU A 384 -0.96 -8.85 13.27
CA LEU A 384 -1.36 -9.51 12.03
C LEU A 384 -0.39 -10.62 11.63
N ARG A 385 0.92 -10.39 11.77
CA ARG A 385 1.96 -11.37 11.44
C ARG A 385 1.87 -12.64 12.27
N GLN A 386 1.55 -12.50 13.57
CA GLN A 386 1.35 -13.66 14.45
C GLN A 386 0.17 -14.53 14.01
N LEU A 387 -0.88 -13.92 13.44
CA LEU A 387 -2.10 -14.60 13.03
C LEU A 387 -1.99 -15.18 11.61
N ASP A 388 -1.29 -14.48 10.72
CA ASP A 388 -0.97 -14.88 9.34
C ASP A 388 0.48 -14.53 8.98
N PRO A 389 1.43 -15.47 9.20
CA PRO A 389 2.85 -15.21 8.92
C PRO A 389 3.13 -15.09 7.41
N THR A 390 2.24 -15.63 6.58
CA THR A 390 2.52 -15.89 5.16
C THR A 390 2.22 -14.70 4.26
N ARG A 391 1.21 -13.88 4.54
CA ARG A 391 0.81 -12.82 3.60
C ARG A 391 1.57 -11.51 3.84
N PRO A 392 1.86 -10.72 2.79
CA PRO A 392 2.33 -9.35 2.97
C PRO A 392 1.31 -8.46 3.69
N ILE A 393 1.81 -7.51 4.48
CA ILE A 393 1.05 -6.52 5.24
C ILE A 393 1.46 -5.13 4.75
N PHE A 394 0.49 -4.28 4.45
CA PHE A 394 0.69 -2.95 3.88
C PHE A 394 0.14 -1.86 4.79
N ILE A 395 0.76 -0.67 4.74
CA ILE A 395 0.32 0.53 5.46
C ILE A 395 -0.47 1.44 4.51
N PRO A 396 -1.71 1.85 4.89
CA PRO A 396 -2.49 2.78 4.10
C PRO A 396 -1.88 4.19 4.12
N THR A 397 -1.80 4.81 2.95
CA THR A 397 -1.20 6.12 2.71
C THR A 397 -2.12 6.92 1.78
N HIS A 398 -2.80 7.96 2.30
CA HIS A 398 -3.83 8.73 1.59
C HIS A 398 -3.61 10.22 1.74
N GLY A 399 -3.99 11.00 0.73
CA GLY A 399 -3.88 12.46 0.75
C GLY A 399 -2.66 12.97 -0.01
N ASN A 400 -2.33 14.25 0.20
CA ASN A 400 -1.21 14.94 -0.45
C ASN A 400 -0.23 15.45 0.63
N PRO A 401 0.94 14.82 0.83
CA PRO A 401 1.95 15.28 1.79
C PRO A 401 2.96 16.28 1.20
N PHE A 402 2.83 16.65 -0.09
CA PHE A 402 3.83 17.42 -0.85
C PHE A 402 3.49 18.91 -0.95
N ALA A 403 2.91 19.47 0.11
CA ALA A 403 2.66 20.90 0.21
C ALA A 403 2.82 21.35 1.67
N LEU A 404 3.39 22.54 1.88
CA LEU A 404 3.52 23.15 3.20
C LEU A 404 4.10 22.13 4.22
N ASP A 405 3.51 22.05 5.41
CA ASP A 405 3.84 21.09 6.48
C ASP A 405 2.93 19.84 6.47
N PHE A 406 2.28 19.52 5.35
CA PHE A 406 1.26 18.45 5.28
C PHE A 406 1.81 17.07 5.63
N ARG A 407 3.09 16.79 5.35
CA ARG A 407 3.76 15.56 5.79
C ARG A 407 3.53 15.28 7.28
N VAL A 408 3.74 16.26 8.15
CA VAL A 408 3.62 16.06 9.60
C VAL A 408 2.16 15.98 10.02
N LYS A 409 1.29 16.80 9.42
CA LYS A 409 -0.15 16.78 9.67
C LYS A 409 -0.79 15.45 9.27
N MET A 410 -0.20 14.75 8.31
CA MET A 410 -0.63 13.41 7.92
C MET A 410 0.05 12.29 8.72
N GLY A 411 1.11 12.59 9.48
CA GLY A 411 1.96 11.57 10.09
C GLY A 411 2.62 10.70 9.02
N PHE A 412 3.27 11.32 8.03
CA PHE A 412 3.75 10.65 6.81
C PHE A 412 5.28 10.52 6.71
N PRO A 413 6.00 9.97 7.72
CA PRO A 413 7.43 9.72 7.63
C PRO A 413 7.69 8.48 6.74
N LEU A 414 7.71 8.63 5.42
CA LEU A 414 7.80 7.50 4.48
C LEU A 414 8.92 6.50 4.81
N ALA A 415 10.10 6.99 5.19
CA ALA A 415 11.23 6.17 5.59
C ALA A 415 10.90 5.22 6.77
N ASP A 416 10.27 5.76 7.81
CA ASP A 416 9.89 5.02 9.01
C ASP A 416 8.71 4.08 8.72
N LEU A 417 7.76 4.51 7.89
CA LEU A 417 6.64 3.67 7.47
C LEU A 417 7.10 2.49 6.60
N ALA A 418 8.11 2.65 5.74
CA ALA A 418 8.70 1.58 4.94
C ALA A 418 9.34 0.46 5.78
N SER A 419 9.58 0.69 7.06
CA SER A 419 10.07 -0.29 8.01
C SER A 419 9.05 -0.76 9.04
N ALA A 420 7.83 -0.22 9.05
CA ALA A 420 6.75 -0.68 9.91
C ALA A 420 5.93 -1.86 9.32
N ALA A 421 5.98 -2.08 8.00
CA ALA A 421 5.29 -3.18 7.31
C ALA A 421 6.05 -3.67 6.06
N ASP A 422 5.48 -4.63 5.30
CA ASP A 422 6.13 -5.13 4.07
C ASP A 422 6.15 -4.10 2.94
N GLY A 423 5.24 -3.12 2.95
CA GLY A 423 5.12 -2.12 1.88
C GLY A 423 3.96 -1.13 2.10
N PHE A 424 3.60 -0.42 1.03
CA PHE A 424 2.59 0.64 1.06
C PHE A 424 1.29 0.28 0.32
N GLU A 425 0.17 0.70 0.87
CA GLU A 425 -1.11 0.82 0.18
C GLU A 425 -1.37 2.30 -0.12
N ALA A 426 -1.30 2.67 -1.39
CA ALA A 426 -1.40 4.04 -1.87
C ALA A 426 -2.83 4.39 -2.29
N GLY A 427 -3.34 5.52 -1.83
CA GLY A 427 -4.54 6.14 -2.37
C GLY A 427 -4.39 7.65 -2.52
N PRO A 428 -3.49 8.12 -3.40
CA PRO A 428 -3.40 9.54 -3.73
C PRO A 428 -4.65 10.00 -4.50
N ILE A 429 -5.05 11.24 -4.25
CA ILE A 429 -6.19 11.88 -4.91
C ILE A 429 -5.64 12.97 -5.84
N SER A 430 -5.72 12.75 -7.15
CA SER A 430 -5.35 13.79 -8.12
C SER A 430 -6.53 14.64 -8.52
N ILE A 431 -6.27 15.88 -8.92
CA ILE A 431 -7.27 16.80 -9.44
C ILE A 431 -7.12 16.93 -10.95
N ASP A 432 -8.24 16.87 -11.69
CA ASP A 432 -8.30 17.05 -13.15
C ASP A 432 -7.23 16.23 -13.91
N ASP A 433 -6.35 16.92 -14.62
CA ASP A 433 -5.27 16.35 -15.42
C ASP A 433 -3.99 16.03 -14.63
N ASP A 434 -4.02 16.17 -13.31
CA ASP A 434 -2.92 15.93 -12.38
C ASP A 434 -1.68 16.76 -12.73
N ALA A 435 -1.84 18.09 -12.72
CA ALA A 435 -0.76 19.02 -13.06
C ALA A 435 0.44 18.90 -12.09
N GLU A 436 0.18 18.62 -10.82
CA GLU A 436 1.19 18.38 -9.78
C GLU A 436 1.85 17.00 -9.85
N ARG A 437 1.28 16.09 -10.65
CA ARG A 437 1.71 14.68 -10.79
C ARG A 437 1.64 13.92 -9.48
N ILE A 438 0.67 14.21 -8.61
CA ILE A 438 0.57 13.64 -7.27
C ILE A 438 0.49 12.11 -7.31
N HIS A 439 -0.20 11.55 -8.31
CA HIS A 439 -0.28 10.11 -8.50
C HIS A 439 1.10 9.51 -8.71
N ARG A 440 1.84 10.03 -9.69
CA ARG A 440 3.18 9.54 -10.03
C ARG A 440 4.20 9.86 -8.92
N LEU A 441 4.15 11.04 -8.32
CA LEU A 441 5.06 11.48 -7.25
C LEU A 441 4.95 10.56 -6.03
N THR A 442 3.72 10.28 -5.58
CA THR A 442 3.46 9.36 -4.45
C THR A 442 4.02 7.96 -4.73
N LEU A 443 3.71 7.40 -5.90
CA LEU A 443 4.12 6.05 -6.26
C LEU A 443 5.63 5.93 -6.47
N ASP A 444 6.28 6.97 -7.02
CA ASP A 444 7.74 6.99 -7.17
C ASP A 444 8.43 6.92 -5.80
N MET A 445 8.03 7.78 -4.86
CA MET A 445 8.60 7.77 -3.50
C MET A 445 8.44 6.42 -2.80
N GLN A 446 7.25 5.83 -2.85
CA GLN A 446 6.98 4.56 -2.16
C GLN A 446 7.72 3.39 -2.80
N THR A 447 7.77 3.33 -4.13
CA THR A 447 8.48 2.26 -4.84
C THR A 447 10.01 2.41 -4.74
N GLY A 448 10.51 3.62 -4.47
CA GLY A 448 11.93 3.93 -4.24
C GLY A 448 12.58 3.12 -3.12
N PHE A 449 11.80 2.65 -2.13
CA PHE A 449 12.30 1.79 -1.06
C PHE A 449 12.52 0.33 -1.48
N GLY A 450 12.17 -0.05 -2.71
CA GLY A 450 12.28 -1.43 -3.20
C GLY A 450 11.32 -2.41 -2.52
N VAL A 451 10.31 -1.90 -1.82
CA VAL A 451 9.21 -2.66 -1.21
C VAL A 451 8.01 -2.74 -2.18
N PRO A 452 7.13 -3.74 -2.05
CA PRO A 452 5.90 -3.79 -2.84
C PRO A 452 5.02 -2.58 -2.54
N VAL A 453 4.31 -2.12 -3.57
CA VAL A 453 3.28 -1.07 -3.46
C VAL A 453 2.01 -1.58 -4.12
N VAL A 454 0.89 -1.40 -3.44
CA VAL A 454 -0.46 -1.61 -3.97
C VAL A 454 -1.16 -0.26 -4.00
N ALA A 455 -1.99 0.01 -5.00
CA ALA A 455 -2.79 1.22 -5.10
C ALA A 455 -4.25 0.85 -5.43
N PRO A 456 -4.97 0.18 -4.51
CA PRO A 456 -6.33 -0.33 -4.75
C PRO A 456 -7.39 0.77 -4.84
N ARG A 457 -7.03 2.02 -4.52
CA ARG A 457 -7.92 3.17 -4.45
C ARG A 457 -7.27 4.45 -4.98
N LEU A 458 -6.72 4.39 -6.20
CA LEU A 458 -6.39 5.59 -6.95
C LEU A 458 -7.67 6.41 -7.17
N ALA A 459 -7.65 7.68 -6.78
CA ALA A 459 -8.78 8.57 -6.92
C ALA A 459 -8.41 9.75 -7.80
N ASN A 460 -9.36 10.25 -8.58
CA ASN A 460 -9.23 11.49 -9.31
C ASN A 460 -10.54 12.27 -9.24
N LYS A 461 -10.45 13.54 -8.85
CA LYS A 461 -11.57 14.47 -8.85
C LYS A 461 -11.47 15.38 -10.06
N GLN A 462 -12.43 15.25 -10.98
CA GLN A 462 -12.68 16.21 -12.04
C GLN A 462 -13.53 17.33 -11.47
N ILE A 463 -13.04 18.56 -11.48
CA ILE A 463 -13.76 19.70 -10.90
C ILE A 463 -15.04 19.97 -11.68
N ASP A 464 -16.17 19.98 -10.98
CA ASP A 464 -17.49 20.27 -11.51
C ASP A 464 -18.33 20.89 -10.40
N SER A 465 -18.54 22.20 -10.46
CA SER A 465 -19.32 22.94 -9.47
C SER A 465 -20.80 22.54 -9.43
N ALA A 466 -21.32 21.87 -10.46
CA ALA A 466 -22.68 21.37 -10.49
C ALA A 466 -22.83 19.98 -9.85
N ALA A 467 -21.72 19.26 -9.61
CA ALA A 467 -21.71 17.96 -8.95
C ALA A 467 -21.69 18.10 -7.42
N GLN A 468 -22.24 17.10 -6.71
CA GLN A 468 -22.11 17.03 -5.25
C GLN A 468 -20.62 17.07 -4.85
N GLY A 469 -20.28 17.90 -3.86
CA GLY A 469 -18.90 18.03 -3.37
C GLY A 469 -17.94 18.75 -4.31
N GLY A 470 -18.46 19.39 -5.38
CA GLY A 470 -17.69 20.20 -6.32
C GLY A 470 -16.85 19.38 -7.31
N GLY A 471 -17.14 18.09 -7.49
CA GLY A 471 -16.45 17.30 -8.50
C GLY A 471 -17.03 15.92 -8.77
N ARG A 472 -16.65 15.38 -9.93
CA ARG A 472 -16.95 14.03 -10.41
C ARG A 472 -15.71 13.15 -10.36
N SER A 473 -15.94 11.85 -10.46
CA SER A 473 -14.89 10.85 -10.64
C SER A 473 -14.17 11.01 -11.98
N PHE A 474 -13.28 10.07 -12.28
CA PHE A 474 -12.46 10.01 -13.47
C PHE A 474 -13.19 10.37 -14.77
N SER A 475 -12.48 11.11 -15.63
CA SER A 475 -12.69 11.12 -17.07
C SER A 475 -11.99 9.91 -17.72
N PRO A 476 -12.34 9.51 -18.97
CA PRO A 476 -11.60 8.46 -19.68
C PRO A 476 -10.08 8.71 -19.72
N ARG A 477 -9.70 9.98 -19.94
CA ARG A 477 -8.30 10.40 -20.02
C ARG A 477 -7.56 10.22 -18.69
N SER A 478 -8.12 10.73 -17.59
CA SER A 478 -7.49 10.61 -16.27
C SER A 478 -7.43 9.16 -15.79
N ALA A 479 -8.44 8.33 -16.10
CA ALA A 479 -8.40 6.90 -15.78
C ALA A 479 -7.25 6.18 -16.51
N ARG A 480 -7.11 6.41 -17.83
CA ARG A 480 -6.01 5.85 -18.63
C ARG A 480 -4.65 6.29 -18.10
N ARG A 481 -4.48 7.59 -17.80
CA ARG A 481 -3.25 8.12 -17.21
C ARG A 481 -2.91 7.40 -15.92
N ALA A 482 -3.81 7.42 -14.93
CA ALA A 482 -3.56 6.87 -13.60
C ALA A 482 -3.18 5.37 -13.64
N VAL A 483 -3.87 4.57 -14.46
CA VAL A 483 -3.58 3.14 -14.61
C VAL A 483 -2.19 2.90 -15.22
N TYR A 484 -1.83 3.64 -16.27
CA TYR A 484 -0.53 3.46 -16.94
C TYR A 484 0.65 4.06 -16.15
N GLU A 485 0.44 5.14 -15.39
CA GLU A 485 1.42 5.63 -14.41
C GLU A 485 1.70 4.58 -13.34
N ALA A 486 0.65 4.00 -12.74
CA ALA A 486 0.79 2.96 -11.74
C ALA A 486 1.45 1.70 -12.28
N LEU A 487 1.10 1.28 -13.51
CA LEU A 487 1.78 0.19 -14.20
C LEU A 487 3.28 0.47 -14.38
N GLY A 488 3.64 1.65 -14.89
CA GLY A 488 5.03 2.03 -15.14
C GLY A 488 5.87 2.25 -13.88
N MET A 489 5.22 2.57 -12.75
CA MET A 489 5.86 2.60 -11.42
C MET A 489 6.03 1.21 -10.81
N GLY A 490 5.46 0.17 -11.42
CA GLY A 490 5.61 -1.19 -10.94
C GLY A 490 4.63 -1.56 -9.82
N VAL A 491 3.46 -0.93 -9.75
CA VAL A 491 2.43 -1.21 -8.73
C VAL A 491 1.84 -2.61 -8.91
N TRP A 492 1.68 -3.37 -7.82
CA TRP A 492 1.18 -4.75 -7.86
C TRP A 492 -0.34 -4.84 -8.10
N HIS A 493 -1.12 -4.10 -7.30
CA HIS A 493 -2.57 -4.01 -7.42
C HIS A 493 -3.00 -2.59 -7.79
N ILE A 494 -3.65 -2.40 -8.93
CA ILE A 494 -4.13 -1.10 -9.41
C ILE A 494 -5.66 -1.07 -9.34
N GLY A 495 -6.22 -0.32 -8.40
CA GLY A 495 -7.66 -0.15 -8.23
C GLY A 495 -8.09 1.31 -8.28
N LEU A 496 -9.30 1.56 -8.79
CA LEU A 496 -9.87 2.91 -8.91
C LEU A 496 -10.98 3.15 -7.86
N VAL A 497 -11.05 4.37 -7.32
CA VAL A 497 -12.14 4.87 -6.48
C VAL A 497 -13.25 5.45 -7.36
N GLN A 498 -14.49 5.01 -7.26
CA GLN A 498 -14.96 3.69 -6.81
C GLN A 498 -16.01 3.20 -7.81
N TRP A 499 -16.39 1.92 -7.77
CA TRP A 499 -17.38 1.42 -8.73
C TRP A 499 -18.71 2.18 -8.66
N ARG A 500 -19.21 2.44 -7.45
CA ARG A 500 -20.42 3.22 -7.17
C ARG A 500 -20.25 4.01 -5.89
N GLY A 501 -21.00 5.09 -5.77
CA GLY A 501 -21.16 5.85 -4.53
C GLY A 501 -20.61 7.26 -4.64
N SER A 502 -21.18 8.14 -3.83
CA SER A 502 -20.73 9.52 -3.65
C SER A 502 -20.39 9.74 -2.19
N LEU A 503 -19.47 10.64 -1.93
CA LEU A 503 -19.11 11.13 -0.60
C LEU A 503 -19.54 12.60 -0.49
N PRO A 504 -19.58 13.19 0.71
CA PRO A 504 -19.87 14.62 0.87
C PRO A 504 -18.97 15.50 -0.02
N ASP A 505 -17.75 15.04 -0.28
CA ASP A 505 -16.76 15.74 -1.09
C ASP A 505 -16.73 15.34 -2.57
N GLY A 506 -17.62 14.50 -3.10
CA GLY A 506 -17.58 14.20 -4.53
C GLY A 506 -18.49 13.09 -5.03
N GLU A 507 -18.82 13.14 -6.32
CA GLU A 507 -19.45 12.04 -7.05
C GLU A 507 -18.39 11.05 -7.56
N TRP A 508 -17.98 10.11 -6.71
CA TRP A 508 -16.84 9.21 -6.96
C TRP A 508 -17.13 7.96 -7.81
N GLY A 509 -18.39 7.69 -8.14
CA GLY A 509 -18.81 6.48 -8.86
C GLY A 509 -18.40 6.47 -10.34
N ILE A 510 -17.80 5.38 -10.81
CA ILE A 510 -17.42 5.17 -12.22
C ILE A 510 -18.54 4.52 -13.05
N LYS A 511 -19.39 3.69 -12.42
CA LYS A 511 -20.46 2.98 -13.12
C LYS A 511 -21.39 3.96 -13.85
N ASP A 512 -21.77 3.58 -15.07
CA ASP A 512 -22.65 4.31 -15.97
C ASP A 512 -22.08 5.69 -16.39
N THR A 513 -20.76 5.88 -16.30
CA THR A 513 -20.04 7.07 -16.80
C THR A 513 -19.17 6.72 -18.02
N PRO A 514 -18.69 7.70 -18.80
CA PRO A 514 -17.74 7.44 -19.88
C PRO A 514 -16.45 6.73 -19.44
N ALA A 515 -16.00 6.93 -18.20
CA ALA A 515 -14.80 6.28 -17.67
C ALA A 515 -14.97 4.76 -17.51
N GLU A 516 -16.20 4.25 -17.35
CA GLU A 516 -16.43 2.80 -17.29
C GLU A 516 -15.99 2.09 -18.58
N VAL A 517 -16.39 2.64 -19.72
CA VAL A 517 -16.05 2.09 -21.04
C VAL A 517 -14.54 2.04 -21.20
N GLU A 518 -13.85 3.07 -20.71
CA GLU A 518 -12.41 3.14 -20.74
C GLU A 518 -11.76 2.14 -19.78
N CYS A 519 -12.27 1.99 -18.54
CA CYS A 519 -11.79 0.98 -17.60
C CYS A 519 -11.88 -0.44 -18.17
N LYS A 520 -12.98 -0.76 -18.88
CA LYS A 520 -13.13 -2.05 -19.56
C LYS A 520 -12.02 -2.28 -20.59
N ARG A 521 -11.65 -1.25 -21.37
CA ARG A 521 -10.54 -1.33 -22.34
C ARG A 521 -9.20 -1.49 -21.64
N LEU A 522 -8.93 -0.67 -20.62
CA LEU A 522 -7.69 -0.72 -19.84
C LEU A 522 -7.47 -2.11 -19.23
N PHE A 523 -8.48 -2.70 -18.61
CA PHE A 523 -8.36 -4.03 -18.00
C PHE A 523 -8.19 -5.15 -19.04
N ALA A 524 -8.78 -5.01 -20.22
CA ALA A 524 -8.52 -5.91 -21.33
C ALA A 524 -7.07 -5.80 -21.84
N GLU A 525 -6.55 -4.57 -21.99
CA GLU A 525 -5.16 -4.29 -22.36
C GLU A 525 -4.18 -4.89 -21.34
N LEU A 526 -4.41 -4.69 -20.03
CA LEU A 526 -3.58 -5.26 -18.96
C LEU A 526 -3.59 -6.80 -18.99
N LYS A 527 -4.76 -7.41 -19.19
CA LYS A 527 -4.88 -8.87 -19.32
C LYS A 527 -4.10 -9.42 -20.53
N GLN A 528 -4.14 -8.73 -21.66
CA GLN A 528 -3.39 -9.10 -22.86
C GLN A 528 -1.88 -8.92 -22.65
N ALA A 529 -1.47 -7.88 -21.92
CA ALA A 529 -0.08 -7.55 -21.65
C ALA A 529 0.58 -8.43 -20.57
N ALA A 530 -0.20 -9.04 -19.66
CA ALA A 530 0.31 -9.84 -18.54
C ALA A 530 1.44 -10.83 -18.91
N PRO A 531 1.27 -11.70 -19.93
CA PRO A 531 2.36 -12.42 -20.61
C PRO A 531 3.74 -11.76 -20.72
N TRP A 532 3.79 -10.47 -21.02
CA TRP A 532 5.02 -9.75 -21.30
C TRP A 532 5.57 -9.06 -20.04
N LEU A 533 4.68 -8.76 -19.10
CA LEU A 533 4.97 -8.14 -17.82
C LEU A 533 5.43 -9.13 -16.74
N GLU A 534 5.24 -10.44 -16.93
CA GLU A 534 5.67 -11.47 -15.97
C GLU A 534 7.18 -11.38 -15.64
N GLY A 535 7.51 -11.32 -14.36
CA GLY A 535 8.88 -11.13 -13.86
C GLY A 535 9.39 -9.68 -13.89
N CYS A 536 8.64 -8.76 -14.50
CA CYS A 536 9.03 -7.36 -14.58
C CYS A 536 8.80 -6.63 -13.25
N SER A 537 9.62 -5.62 -13.00
CA SER A 537 9.41 -4.57 -11.98
C SER A 537 10.09 -3.29 -12.48
N ARG A 538 9.95 -2.17 -11.76
CA ARG A 538 10.64 -0.93 -12.14
C ARG A 538 12.15 -1.16 -12.33
N LEU A 539 12.69 -0.64 -13.43
CA LEU A 539 14.13 -0.62 -13.66
C LEU A 539 14.77 0.30 -12.64
N HIS A 540 15.75 -0.19 -11.89
CA HIS A 540 16.42 0.58 -10.85
C HIS A 540 17.13 1.80 -11.46
N PRO A 541 16.74 3.03 -11.08
CA PRO A 541 17.42 4.25 -11.51
C PRO A 541 18.87 4.32 -11.03
N GLN A 542 19.74 4.96 -11.82
CA GLN A 542 21.13 5.25 -11.42
C GLN A 542 21.31 6.68 -10.88
N VAL A 543 20.27 7.50 -10.95
CA VAL A 543 20.24 8.85 -10.41
C VAL A 543 19.19 8.91 -9.30
N GLY A 544 19.63 9.30 -8.11
CA GLY A 544 18.74 9.55 -6.98
C GLY A 544 18.41 11.03 -6.85
N ILE A 545 17.15 11.40 -6.64
CA ILE A 545 16.77 12.73 -6.15
C ILE A 545 16.80 12.65 -4.63
N PHE A 546 17.78 13.29 -4.01
CA PHE A 546 17.96 13.24 -2.57
C PHE A 546 16.97 14.21 -1.88
N LEU A 547 16.20 13.68 -0.94
CA LEU A 547 15.28 14.44 -0.09
C LEU A 547 15.71 14.26 1.35
N SER A 548 16.03 15.37 2.02
CA SER A 548 16.27 15.31 3.45
C SER A 548 14.97 15.25 4.22
N ASP A 549 14.86 14.23 5.08
CA ASP A 549 13.69 14.10 5.95
C ASP A 549 13.63 15.25 6.97
N ALA A 550 14.78 15.79 7.39
CA ALA A 550 14.85 16.95 8.28
C ALA A 550 14.35 18.24 7.61
N THR A 551 14.71 18.47 6.34
CA THR A 551 14.18 19.59 5.55
C THR A 551 12.67 19.44 5.34
N TRP A 552 12.20 18.28 4.87
CA TRP A 552 10.77 18.08 4.54
C TRP A 552 9.85 18.11 5.78
N ARG A 553 10.33 17.69 6.95
CA ARG A 553 9.54 17.78 8.20
C ARG A 553 9.14 19.22 8.55
N ARG A 554 9.93 20.21 8.13
CA ARG A 554 9.57 21.62 8.30
C ARG A 554 8.56 22.05 7.26
N TRP A 555 8.89 21.85 5.99
CA TRP A 555 7.98 22.02 4.86
C TRP A 555 8.49 21.34 3.59
N TRP A 556 7.57 21.05 2.68
CA TRP A 556 7.88 20.65 1.30
C TRP A 556 8.53 21.80 0.53
N GLN A 557 9.62 21.53 -0.21
CA GLN A 557 10.22 22.55 -1.06
C GLN A 557 9.51 22.58 -2.43
N ASP A 558 8.96 23.73 -2.79
CA ASP A 558 8.30 23.95 -4.08
C ASP A 558 9.21 23.62 -5.29
N ARG A 559 10.52 23.84 -5.16
CA ARG A 559 11.51 23.49 -6.20
C ARG A 559 11.70 21.98 -6.37
N TRP A 560 11.32 21.13 -5.40
CA TRP A 560 11.27 19.68 -5.59
C TRP A 560 10.17 19.26 -6.54
N THR A 561 8.99 19.92 -6.48
CA THR A 561 7.91 19.70 -7.46
C THR A 561 8.37 20.11 -8.87
N LEU A 562 9.02 21.27 -9.02
CA LEU A 562 9.58 21.70 -10.30
C LEU A 562 10.63 20.72 -10.84
N LEU A 563 11.53 20.25 -9.96
CA LEU A 563 12.54 19.26 -10.33
C LEU A 563 11.89 17.97 -10.83
N TYR A 564 10.87 17.48 -10.13
CA TYR A 564 10.21 16.24 -10.51
C TYR A 564 9.44 16.37 -11.82
N ASP A 565 8.72 17.48 -12.05
CA ASP A 565 8.08 17.75 -13.34
C ASP A 565 9.10 17.85 -14.49
N THR A 566 10.24 18.50 -14.24
CA THR A 566 11.36 18.56 -15.18
C THR A 566 11.89 17.17 -15.50
N ALA A 567 12.18 16.36 -14.49
CA ALA A 567 12.67 15.00 -14.66
C ALA A 567 11.69 14.15 -15.49
N CYS A 568 10.39 14.25 -15.20
CA CYS A 568 9.34 13.56 -15.95
C CYS A 568 9.28 13.99 -17.42
N SER A 569 9.23 15.30 -17.67
CA SER A 569 9.08 15.88 -19.01
C SER A 569 10.32 15.71 -19.91
N ARG A 570 11.48 15.52 -19.28
CA ARG A 570 12.77 15.27 -19.94
C ARG A 570 13.14 13.78 -20.04
N GLY A 571 12.27 12.89 -19.57
CA GLY A 571 12.44 11.44 -19.68
C GLY A 571 13.48 10.84 -18.74
N TRP A 572 13.84 11.53 -17.65
CA TRP A 572 14.84 11.04 -16.72
C TRP A 572 14.32 9.81 -15.98
N ASN A 573 15.15 8.77 -15.90
CA ASN A 573 14.92 7.64 -15.03
C ASN A 573 15.61 7.91 -13.67
N THR A 574 14.86 8.52 -12.76
CA THR A 574 15.28 8.88 -11.40
C THR A 574 14.45 8.12 -10.36
N MET A 575 14.89 8.07 -9.10
CA MET A 575 14.05 7.73 -7.94
C MET A 575 14.38 8.66 -6.77
N PHE A 576 13.46 8.81 -5.82
CA PHE A 576 13.75 9.52 -4.58
C PHE A 576 14.63 8.70 -3.64
N ILE A 577 15.55 9.37 -2.96
CA ILE A 577 16.45 8.80 -1.95
C ILE A 577 16.26 9.58 -0.66
N HIS A 578 15.83 8.88 0.39
CA HIS A 578 15.69 9.42 1.74
C HIS A 578 16.97 9.19 2.57
N ASP A 579 17.07 9.91 3.69
CA ASP A 579 18.16 9.84 4.66
C ASP A 579 18.57 8.38 4.98
N VAL A 580 17.58 7.51 5.25
CA VAL A 580 17.80 6.10 5.64
C VAL A 580 18.36 5.20 4.54
N GLN A 581 18.26 5.62 3.28
CA GLN A 581 18.76 4.85 2.13
C GLN A 581 20.21 5.19 1.81
N CYS A 582 20.71 6.34 2.28
CA CYS A 582 22.10 6.75 2.11
C CYS A 582 23.02 5.84 2.95
N ASN A 583 24.03 5.27 2.30
CA ASN A 583 25.13 4.53 2.90
C ASN A 583 26.20 4.27 1.83
N ALA A 584 27.34 3.71 2.25
CA ALA A 584 28.43 3.36 1.34
C ALA A 584 28.03 2.40 0.20
N GLU A 585 27.04 1.51 0.39
CA GLU A 585 26.64 0.52 -0.63
C GLU A 585 25.72 1.10 -1.71
N LEU A 586 25.07 2.24 -1.44
CA LEU A 586 24.15 2.88 -2.40
C LEU A 586 24.85 3.24 -3.72
N VAL A 587 26.15 3.56 -3.69
CA VAL A 587 26.95 3.92 -4.87
C VAL A 587 26.93 2.85 -5.97
N GLU A 588 26.75 1.58 -5.61
CA GLU A 588 26.77 0.47 -6.56
C GLU A 588 25.58 0.48 -7.52
N THR A 589 24.45 1.04 -7.08
CA THR A 589 23.23 1.12 -7.89
C THR A 589 22.87 2.56 -8.23
N VAL A 590 23.21 3.52 -7.38
CA VAL A 590 22.97 4.96 -7.55
C VAL A 590 24.29 5.72 -7.35
N PRO A 591 25.14 5.78 -8.40
CA PRO A 591 26.44 6.44 -8.29
C PRO A 591 26.37 7.97 -8.17
N VAL A 592 25.21 8.58 -8.39
CA VAL A 592 25.02 10.04 -8.24
C VAL A 592 23.68 10.39 -7.61
N LEU A 593 23.71 11.34 -6.68
CA LEU A 593 22.55 12.01 -6.09
C LEU A 593 22.42 13.43 -6.63
N LEU A 594 21.20 13.86 -6.95
CA LEU A 594 20.83 15.24 -7.23
C LEU A 594 20.10 15.81 -6.01
N SER A 595 20.64 16.89 -5.45
CA SER A 595 20.03 17.63 -4.35
C SER A 595 19.70 19.05 -4.81
N VAL A 596 18.45 19.46 -4.61
CA VAL A 596 17.99 20.83 -4.85
C VAL A 596 17.43 21.37 -3.55
N ASP A 597 17.97 22.46 -3.02
CA ASP A 597 17.48 23.14 -1.80
C ASP A 597 17.20 22.19 -0.61
N ASN A 598 18.23 21.47 -0.15
CA ASN A 598 18.23 20.71 1.10
C ASN A 598 19.13 21.40 2.14
N PRO A 599 18.71 22.56 2.71
CA PRO A 599 19.53 23.31 3.66
C PRO A 599 19.80 22.55 4.95
N ILE A 600 18.88 21.66 5.35
CA ILE A 600 18.90 21.00 6.65
C ILE A 600 19.03 19.49 6.45
N LEU A 601 20.04 18.87 7.06
CA LEU A 601 20.18 17.42 7.15
C LEU A 601 20.11 16.99 8.61
N SER A 602 19.63 15.78 8.90
CA SER A 602 19.89 15.24 10.23
C SER A 602 21.39 14.93 10.42
N LEU A 603 21.90 14.95 11.65
CA LEU A 603 23.28 14.50 11.93
C LEU A 603 23.53 13.07 11.43
N GLN A 604 22.52 12.21 11.53
CA GLN A 604 22.58 10.84 10.99
C GLN A 604 22.68 10.84 9.46
N ALA A 605 21.85 11.64 8.78
CA ALA A 605 21.88 11.75 7.32
C ALA A 605 23.20 12.34 6.81
N HIS A 606 23.74 13.33 7.51
CA HIS A 606 25.05 13.92 7.19
C HIS A 606 26.17 12.86 7.25
N ARG A 607 26.21 12.05 8.32
CA ARG A 607 27.17 10.93 8.44
C ARG A 607 27.00 9.90 7.33
N ALA A 608 25.77 9.44 7.11
CA ALA A 608 25.44 8.44 6.09
C ALA A 608 25.79 8.91 4.67
N LEU A 609 25.57 10.19 4.38
CA LEU A 609 25.98 10.83 3.13
C LEU A 609 27.51 10.94 3.02
N GLY A 610 28.20 11.23 4.13
CA GLY A 610 29.66 11.18 4.20
C GLY A 610 30.22 9.81 3.80
N GLU A 611 29.65 8.72 4.33
CA GLU A 611 30.01 7.35 3.95
C GLU A 611 29.77 7.06 2.47
N TYR A 612 28.63 7.52 1.92
CA TYR A 612 28.32 7.41 0.50
C TYR A 612 29.36 8.12 -0.39
N LEU A 613 29.74 9.36 -0.04
CA LEU A 613 30.75 10.13 -0.76
C LEU A 613 32.13 9.48 -0.69
N GLN A 614 32.51 8.95 0.48
CA GLN A 614 33.77 8.22 0.67
C GLN A 614 33.83 6.92 -0.14
N ALA A 615 32.69 6.26 -0.35
CA ALA A 615 32.58 5.08 -1.20
C ALA A 615 32.64 5.38 -2.72
N GLY A 616 32.83 6.65 -3.09
CA GLY A 616 32.93 7.10 -4.49
C GLY A 616 31.61 7.63 -5.07
N GLY A 617 30.57 7.77 -4.25
CA GLY A 617 29.34 8.44 -4.63
C GLY A 617 29.57 9.92 -4.91
N LYS A 618 28.72 10.50 -5.75
CA LYS A 618 28.75 11.94 -6.07
C LYS A 618 27.44 12.61 -5.70
N VAL A 619 27.52 13.86 -5.26
CA VAL A 619 26.33 14.71 -5.10
C VAL A 619 26.44 15.89 -6.04
N LEU A 620 25.40 16.10 -6.84
CA LEU A 620 25.17 17.31 -7.62
C LEU A 620 24.21 18.20 -6.83
N ALA A 621 24.68 19.34 -6.35
CA ALA A 621 23.90 20.24 -5.52
C ALA A 621 23.55 21.53 -6.29
N VAL A 622 22.27 21.91 -6.25
CA VAL A 622 21.75 23.19 -6.76
C VAL A 622 21.07 23.93 -5.61
N GLY A 623 21.48 25.17 -5.35
CA GLY A 623 20.97 25.94 -4.21
C GLY A 623 21.53 25.47 -2.87
N ALA A 624 20.72 25.60 -1.81
CA ALA A 624 21.15 25.32 -0.44
C ALA A 624 21.39 23.82 -0.23
N PHE A 625 22.49 23.46 0.46
CA PHE A 625 22.80 22.06 0.73
C PHE A 625 23.68 21.86 1.97
N ALA A 626 23.16 21.06 2.91
CA ALA A 626 23.87 20.59 4.10
C ALA A 626 24.48 21.73 4.93
N GLU A 627 23.70 22.79 5.15
CA GLU A 627 24.16 23.99 5.86
C GLU A 627 24.00 23.84 7.37
N ARG A 628 22.90 23.20 7.81
CA ARG A 628 22.54 23.06 9.22
C ARG A 628 22.01 21.67 9.56
N ASP A 629 22.14 21.30 10.83
CA ASP A 629 21.52 20.11 11.39
C ASP A 629 20.04 20.36 11.75
N GLU A 630 19.34 19.30 12.19
CA GLU A 630 17.93 19.37 12.55
C GLU A 630 17.63 20.37 13.70
N ASP A 631 18.62 20.63 14.55
CA ASP A 631 18.57 21.53 15.71
C ASP A 631 19.01 22.98 15.34
N GLY A 632 19.46 23.19 14.11
CA GLY A 632 19.82 24.49 13.56
C GLY A 632 21.29 24.89 13.71
N ASN A 633 22.14 24.00 14.23
CA ASN A 633 23.59 24.19 14.29
C ASN A 633 24.22 24.01 12.92
N SER A 634 25.36 24.67 12.68
CA SER A 634 26.09 24.50 11.43
C SER A 634 26.69 23.10 11.30
N LEU A 635 26.52 22.47 10.13
CA LEU A 635 27.12 21.17 9.84
C LEU A 635 28.60 21.33 9.41
N PRO A 636 29.47 20.36 9.76
CA PRO A 636 30.82 20.34 9.24
C PRO A 636 30.81 20.07 7.73
N PRO A 637 31.86 20.52 7.00
CA PRO A 637 31.94 20.31 5.56
C PRO A 637 32.00 18.81 5.23
N LEU A 638 31.33 18.43 4.14
CA LEU A 638 31.38 17.10 3.55
C LEU A 638 32.57 16.98 2.57
N PRO A 639 33.01 15.76 2.20
CA PRO A 639 34.10 15.54 1.26
C PRO A 639 33.93 16.23 -0.11
N ASP A 640 35.05 16.47 -0.82
CA ASP A 640 35.13 17.24 -2.08
C ASP A 640 34.35 16.67 -3.28
N SER A 641 33.74 15.50 -3.18
CA SER A 641 32.94 14.85 -4.23
C SER A 641 31.56 15.51 -4.48
N ILE A 642 31.35 16.73 -3.98
CA ILE A 642 30.14 17.52 -4.18
C ILE A 642 30.36 18.52 -5.32
N VAL A 643 29.61 18.36 -6.40
CA VAL A 643 29.57 19.31 -7.51
C VAL A 643 28.48 20.33 -7.24
N ARG A 644 28.85 21.56 -6.86
CA ARG A 644 27.88 22.66 -6.70
C ARG A 644 27.69 23.37 -8.04
N LEU A 645 26.46 23.35 -8.57
CA LEU A 645 26.12 24.12 -9.75
C LEU A 645 25.73 25.55 -9.38
N PRO A 646 26.13 26.55 -10.18
CA PRO A 646 25.61 27.90 -10.06
C PRO A 646 24.08 27.90 -10.19
N ASP A 647 23.42 28.58 -9.24
CA ASP A 647 21.96 28.71 -9.15
C ASP A 647 21.46 30.03 -9.80
N ASP A 648 22.29 30.61 -10.67
CA ASP A 648 22.14 31.92 -11.32
C ASP A 648 21.64 31.78 -12.78
N VAL A 649 20.61 30.98 -12.99
CA VAL A 649 20.09 30.73 -14.33
C VAL A 649 19.23 31.90 -14.81
N PRO A 650 19.56 32.55 -15.93
CA PRO A 650 18.66 33.52 -16.54
C PRO A 650 17.42 32.79 -17.09
N GLY A 651 16.23 33.22 -16.68
CA GLY A 651 14.97 32.63 -17.13
C GLY A 651 13.77 33.21 -16.39
N ALA A 652 12.58 33.07 -16.98
CA ALA A 652 11.34 33.42 -16.29
C ALA A 652 11.14 32.47 -15.10
N PRO A 653 10.70 32.97 -13.93
CA PRO A 653 10.28 32.12 -12.83
C PRO A 653 9.20 31.12 -13.27
N ALA A 654 9.21 29.94 -12.67
CA ALA A 654 8.22 28.90 -12.93
C ALA A 654 7.13 28.93 -11.85
N THR A 655 5.88 28.71 -12.24
CA THR A 655 4.79 28.53 -11.28
C THR A 655 4.59 27.03 -11.03
N VAL A 656 4.75 26.60 -9.78
CA VAL A 656 4.33 25.26 -9.34
C VAL A 656 2.98 25.34 -8.66
N ILE A 657 2.19 24.27 -8.78
CA ILE A 657 0.84 24.17 -8.25
C ILE A 657 0.78 22.95 -7.35
N HIS A 658 0.11 23.10 -6.21
CA HIS A 658 -0.25 22.02 -5.29
C HIS A 658 -1.75 22.01 -5.07
N GLN A 659 -2.36 20.84 -5.01
CA GLN A 659 -3.81 20.72 -4.87
C GLN A 659 -4.21 19.67 -3.83
N THR A 660 -5.34 19.89 -3.16
CA THR A 660 -5.99 18.85 -2.34
C THR A 660 -7.50 18.88 -2.53
N SER A 661 -8.12 17.72 -2.42
CA SER A 661 -9.57 17.54 -2.50
C SER A 661 -10.28 18.23 -1.33
N THR A 662 -11.39 18.91 -1.59
CA THR A 662 -12.27 19.53 -0.58
C THR A 662 -13.74 19.25 -0.89
N ASP A 663 -14.65 19.55 0.03
CA ASP A 663 -16.10 19.49 -0.17
C ASP A 663 -16.64 20.53 -1.17
N ARG A 664 -15.78 21.44 -1.65
CA ARG A 664 -16.11 22.51 -2.62
C ARG A 664 -15.29 22.42 -3.91
N GLY A 665 -14.74 21.25 -4.21
CA GLY A 665 -13.82 21.04 -5.33
C GLY A 665 -12.40 20.77 -4.84
N ALA A 666 -11.47 21.69 -5.07
CA ALA A 666 -10.07 21.57 -4.63
C ALA A 666 -9.53 22.88 -4.03
N ALA A 667 -8.75 22.78 -2.96
CA ALA A 667 -7.90 23.87 -2.51
C ALA A 667 -6.61 23.84 -3.33
N THR A 668 -6.19 25.00 -3.84
CA THR A 668 -5.04 25.15 -4.73
C THR A 668 -4.08 26.17 -4.15
N TRP A 669 -2.81 25.79 -4.05
CA TRP A 669 -1.70 26.67 -3.72
C TRP A 669 -0.80 26.79 -4.92
N SER A 670 -0.26 27.99 -5.17
CA SER A 670 0.73 28.18 -6.21
C SER A 670 1.92 28.94 -5.65
N ALA A 671 3.10 28.55 -6.09
CA ALA A 671 4.34 29.20 -5.72
C ALA A 671 5.13 29.55 -6.97
N ILE A 672 5.68 30.76 -6.98
CA ILE A 672 6.59 31.22 -8.03
C ILE A 672 8.00 30.89 -7.56
N VAL A 673 8.66 29.99 -8.28
CA VAL A 673 9.99 29.49 -7.94
C VAL A 673 11.02 29.85 -9.01
N ARG A 674 12.27 29.91 -8.57
CA ARG A 674 13.42 30.13 -9.46
C ARG A 674 13.60 28.93 -10.40
N PRO A 675 13.97 29.15 -11.67
CA PRO A 675 14.20 28.07 -12.63
C PRO A 675 15.37 27.16 -12.19
N LEU A 676 15.46 25.98 -12.82
CA LEU A 676 16.56 25.03 -12.62
C LEU A 676 17.57 25.11 -13.79
N PRO A 677 18.87 24.90 -13.56
CA PRO A 677 19.89 24.82 -14.60
C PRO A 677 19.83 23.46 -15.34
N VAL A 678 18.71 23.16 -16.00
CA VAL A 678 18.39 21.81 -16.51
C VAL A 678 19.48 21.24 -17.40
N GLU A 679 20.00 22.02 -18.36
CA GLU A 679 21.02 21.57 -19.30
C GLU A 679 22.34 21.23 -18.59
N ARG A 680 22.73 22.04 -17.60
CA ARG A 680 23.94 21.79 -16.79
C ARG A 680 23.74 20.57 -15.90
N ILE A 681 22.55 20.39 -15.34
CA ILE A 681 22.19 19.21 -14.54
C ILE A 681 22.35 17.95 -15.39
N GLU A 682 21.73 17.90 -16.57
CA GLU A 682 21.81 16.74 -17.46
C GLU A 682 23.25 16.43 -17.87
N GLN A 683 24.01 17.47 -18.25
CA GLN A 683 25.40 17.30 -18.64
C GLN A 683 26.24 16.65 -17.53
N GLN A 684 26.04 17.03 -16.27
CA GLN A 684 26.77 16.46 -15.13
C GLN A 684 26.29 15.05 -14.79
N LEU A 685 24.98 14.80 -14.81
CA LEU A 685 24.42 13.49 -14.50
C LEU A 685 24.87 12.42 -15.52
N GLU A 686 24.85 12.74 -16.81
CA GLU A 686 25.18 11.79 -17.89
C GLU A 686 26.67 11.38 -17.92
N GLN A 687 27.55 12.17 -17.30
CA GLN A 687 28.96 11.81 -17.10
C GLN A 687 29.13 10.64 -16.11
N THR A 688 28.21 10.49 -15.16
CA THR A 688 28.36 9.52 -14.05
C THR A 688 27.35 8.39 -14.12
N ALA A 689 26.13 8.64 -14.62
CA ALA A 689 25.03 7.70 -14.58
C ALA A 689 24.28 7.60 -15.90
N LEU A 690 23.55 6.51 -16.09
CA LEU A 690 22.60 6.35 -17.18
C LEU A 690 21.28 7.06 -16.84
N LEU A 691 21.16 8.31 -17.29
CA LEU A 691 19.96 9.13 -17.05
C LEU A 691 18.73 8.64 -17.82
N ARG A 692 18.93 8.14 -19.04
CA ARG A 692 17.86 7.72 -19.96
C ARG A 692 18.15 6.33 -20.55
N PRO A 693 17.72 5.26 -19.88
CA PRO A 693 17.86 3.89 -20.37
C PRO A 693 17.21 3.66 -21.73
N VAL A 694 16.08 4.34 -21.96
CA VAL A 694 15.32 4.34 -23.20
C VAL A 694 15.30 5.75 -23.75
N GLN A 695 15.61 5.91 -25.04
CA GLN A 695 15.55 7.17 -25.74
C GLN A 695 14.23 7.28 -26.48
N VAL A 696 13.54 8.41 -26.31
CA VAL A 696 12.30 8.77 -27.01
C VAL A 696 12.50 10.12 -27.68
N ALA A 697 12.93 10.08 -28.94
CA ALA A 697 13.31 11.26 -29.71
C ALA A 697 12.26 11.63 -30.77
N VAL A 698 12.32 12.86 -31.28
CA VAL A 698 11.54 13.25 -32.47
C VAL A 698 12.24 12.68 -33.72
N PRO A 699 11.54 12.06 -34.69
CA PRO A 699 12.17 11.39 -35.83
C PRO A 699 13.12 12.26 -36.67
N GLU A 700 12.86 13.55 -36.77
CA GLU A 700 13.60 14.52 -37.59
C GLU A 700 14.40 15.54 -36.75
N GLY A 701 14.43 15.37 -35.42
CA GLY A 701 15.04 16.31 -34.49
C GLY A 701 16.08 15.66 -33.58
N SER A 702 16.87 16.50 -32.91
CA SER A 702 17.67 16.07 -31.76
C SER A 702 16.89 16.37 -30.47
N GLY A 703 16.98 15.47 -29.49
CA GLY A 703 16.43 15.67 -28.16
C GLY A 703 15.13 14.92 -27.87
N TRP A 704 14.72 15.00 -26.61
CA TRP A 704 13.57 14.29 -26.06
C TRP A 704 12.25 14.79 -26.63
N ALA A 705 11.33 13.87 -26.94
CA ALA A 705 10.02 14.21 -27.48
C ALA A 705 9.17 15.00 -26.47
N LYS A 706 8.76 16.22 -26.84
CA LYS A 706 7.99 17.12 -25.97
C LYS A 706 6.67 16.48 -25.54
N GLY A 707 6.39 16.52 -24.24
CA GLY A 707 5.14 16.03 -23.66
C GLY A 707 5.00 14.50 -23.64
N VAL A 708 6.07 13.76 -23.95
CA VAL A 708 6.08 12.30 -23.84
C VAL A 708 6.86 11.90 -22.60
N GLU A 709 6.24 11.13 -21.73
CA GLU A 709 6.88 10.50 -20.58
C GLU A 709 7.20 9.05 -20.88
N CYS A 710 8.28 8.55 -20.27
CA CYS A 710 8.75 7.19 -20.42
C CYS A 710 8.99 6.57 -19.04
N LEU A 711 8.27 5.50 -18.73
CA LEU A 711 8.46 4.70 -17.51
C LEU A 711 9.00 3.33 -17.91
N THR A 712 10.08 2.90 -17.27
CA THR A 712 10.80 1.69 -17.67
C THR A 712 10.71 0.60 -16.60
N LEU A 713 10.27 -0.57 -17.04
CA LEU A 713 10.23 -1.81 -16.27
C LEU A 713 11.23 -2.81 -16.88
N THR A 714 11.68 -3.78 -16.09
CA THR A 714 12.56 -4.85 -16.57
C THR A 714 12.35 -6.16 -15.80
N ASP A 715 12.58 -7.29 -16.49
CA ASP A 715 12.72 -8.62 -15.91
C ASP A 715 14.20 -9.04 -15.71
N GLY A 716 15.14 -8.13 -15.99
CA GLY A 716 16.59 -8.37 -15.96
C GLY A 716 17.20 -8.64 -17.33
N VAL A 717 16.39 -8.88 -18.38
CA VAL A 717 16.86 -9.16 -19.75
C VAL A 717 16.17 -8.25 -20.78
N ASN A 718 14.87 -8.05 -20.62
CA ASN A 718 14.03 -7.26 -21.50
C ASN A 718 13.65 -5.93 -20.83
N LEU A 719 13.21 -4.97 -21.64
CA LEU A 719 12.63 -3.72 -21.16
C LEU A 719 11.15 -3.64 -21.57
N ALA A 720 10.28 -3.41 -20.61
CA ALA A 720 8.91 -2.99 -20.88
C ALA A 720 8.80 -1.48 -20.64
N VAL A 721 8.24 -0.76 -21.59
CA VAL A 721 8.25 0.71 -21.63
C VAL A 721 6.82 1.21 -21.73
N VAL A 722 6.40 1.98 -20.72
CA VAL A 722 5.15 2.74 -20.79
C VAL A 722 5.46 4.13 -21.32
N LEU A 723 4.87 4.46 -22.46
CA LEU A 723 4.86 5.83 -22.98
C LEU A 723 3.52 6.48 -22.66
N LEU A 724 3.57 7.66 -22.04
CA LEU A 724 2.39 8.50 -21.79
C LEU A 724 2.54 9.82 -22.55
N HIS A 725 1.54 10.17 -23.35
CA HIS A 725 1.50 11.46 -24.03
C HIS A 725 0.66 12.46 -23.23
N ARG A 726 1.18 13.66 -23.00
CA ARG A 726 0.55 14.71 -22.18
C ARG A 726 -0.09 15.83 -22.99
N THR A 727 -0.03 15.78 -24.32
CA THR A 727 -0.53 16.88 -25.17
C THR A 727 -1.74 16.48 -26.00
N GLY A 728 -2.52 17.48 -26.42
CA GLY A 728 -3.71 17.32 -27.25
C GLY A 728 -3.44 17.06 -28.74
N SER A 729 -2.18 17.03 -29.16
CA SER A 729 -1.78 16.76 -30.55
C SER A 729 -1.20 15.36 -30.68
N ALA A 730 -1.50 14.64 -31.77
CA ALA A 730 -0.81 13.39 -32.07
C ALA A 730 0.69 13.65 -32.31
N CYS A 731 1.55 12.68 -32.04
CA CYS A 731 2.96 12.77 -32.40
C CYS A 731 3.53 11.41 -32.81
N GLU A 732 4.62 11.44 -33.56
CA GLU A 732 5.46 10.26 -33.83
C GLU A 732 6.78 10.42 -33.09
N VAL A 733 7.25 9.33 -32.49
CA VAL A 733 8.52 9.28 -31.76
C VAL A 733 9.39 8.14 -32.26
N LEU A 734 10.70 8.34 -32.17
CA LEU A 734 11.71 7.30 -32.40
C LEU A 734 12.14 6.74 -31.05
N VAL A 735 11.94 5.43 -30.85
CA VAL A 735 12.22 4.74 -29.60
C VAL A 735 13.46 3.84 -29.77
N SER A 736 14.41 3.91 -28.83
CA SER A 736 15.61 3.05 -28.81
C SER A 736 16.15 2.77 -27.41
N ILE A 737 17.05 1.80 -27.31
CA ILE A 737 17.78 1.47 -26.07
C ILE A 737 19.10 2.24 -26.06
N HIS A 738 19.48 2.79 -24.91
CA HIS A 738 20.76 3.45 -24.75
C HIS A 738 21.94 2.51 -25.06
N PRO A 739 22.95 2.91 -25.85
CA PRO A 739 24.04 2.03 -26.28
C PRO A 739 24.78 1.30 -25.16
N ARG A 740 24.98 1.95 -24.00
CA ARG A 740 25.59 1.33 -22.79
C ARG A 740 24.87 0.06 -22.32
N LEU A 741 23.58 -0.13 -22.64
CA LEU A 741 22.81 -1.32 -22.26
C LEU A 741 22.87 -2.47 -23.27
N LEU A 742 23.34 -2.23 -24.50
CA LEU A 742 23.39 -3.25 -25.56
C LEU A 742 24.58 -4.22 -25.42
N GLY A 743 25.53 -3.90 -24.52
CA GLY A 743 26.73 -4.69 -24.24
C GLY A 743 27.73 -4.74 -25.41
N ALA A 744 28.91 -5.33 -25.17
CA ALA A 744 29.99 -5.42 -26.17
C ALA A 744 29.64 -6.30 -27.39
N ASN A 745 28.69 -7.23 -27.23
CA ASN A 745 28.26 -8.14 -28.29
C ASN A 745 27.04 -7.62 -29.10
N GLY A 746 26.56 -6.41 -28.81
CA GLY A 746 25.48 -5.76 -29.56
C GLY A 746 24.19 -6.59 -29.60
N ALA A 747 23.66 -6.97 -28.43
CA ALA A 747 22.44 -7.78 -28.36
C ALA A 747 21.33 -7.15 -29.21
N ARG A 748 20.73 -7.95 -30.10
CA ARG A 748 19.66 -7.47 -30.98
C ARG A 748 18.34 -7.43 -30.22
N TYR A 749 17.66 -6.30 -30.30
CA TYR A 749 16.33 -6.11 -29.72
C TYR A 749 15.31 -5.84 -30.82
N ARG A 750 14.10 -6.39 -30.64
CA ARG A 750 12.91 -6.07 -31.45
C ARG A 750 11.87 -5.35 -30.60
N LEU A 751 11.03 -4.56 -31.25
CA LEU A 751 9.95 -3.82 -30.59
C LEU A 751 8.59 -4.51 -30.83
N ARG A 752 7.86 -4.75 -29.76
CA ARG A 752 6.50 -5.30 -29.76
C ARG A 752 5.55 -4.36 -29.00
N ASP A 753 4.30 -4.27 -29.45
CA ASP A 753 3.23 -3.73 -28.61
C ASP A 753 2.73 -4.84 -27.68
N ALA A 754 2.90 -4.67 -26.36
CA ALA A 754 2.55 -5.70 -25.39
C ALA A 754 1.03 -5.88 -25.26
N THR A 755 0.23 -4.87 -25.60
CA THR A 755 -1.24 -4.94 -25.51
C THR A 755 -1.82 -5.74 -26.67
N THR A 756 -1.25 -5.64 -27.88
CA THR A 756 -1.74 -6.39 -29.05
C THR A 756 -0.94 -7.65 -29.33
N GLY A 757 0.26 -7.77 -28.78
CA GLY A 757 1.23 -8.81 -29.12
C GLY A 757 1.86 -8.63 -30.50
N GLN A 758 1.59 -7.55 -31.23
CA GLN A 758 2.14 -7.32 -32.57
C GLN A 758 3.60 -6.88 -32.53
N VAL A 759 4.46 -7.48 -33.36
CA VAL A 759 5.82 -6.97 -33.59
C VAL A 759 5.71 -5.68 -34.42
N LEU A 760 6.12 -4.56 -33.84
CA LEU A 760 6.10 -3.26 -34.51
C LEU A 760 7.35 -3.06 -35.37
N SER A 761 8.51 -3.54 -34.90
CA SER A 761 9.76 -3.49 -35.65
C SER A 761 10.67 -4.65 -35.27
N PRO A 762 11.34 -5.30 -36.25
CA PRO A 762 12.32 -6.35 -35.97
C PRO A 762 13.64 -5.80 -35.39
N THR A 763 13.86 -4.48 -35.43
CA THR A 763 15.10 -3.82 -34.98
C THR A 763 14.79 -2.50 -34.26
N LEU A 764 15.78 -1.96 -33.54
CA LEU A 764 15.76 -0.62 -32.94
C LEU A 764 16.85 0.25 -33.61
N PRO A 765 16.66 1.58 -33.73
CA PRO A 765 15.50 2.36 -33.28
C PRO A 765 14.21 2.10 -34.10
N ALA A 766 13.03 2.38 -33.54
CA ALA A 766 11.75 2.16 -34.20
C ALA A 766 10.78 3.33 -34.03
N ARG A 767 10.00 3.64 -35.08
CA ARG A 767 8.97 4.69 -35.05
C ARG A 767 7.71 4.19 -34.34
N VAL A 768 7.15 5.03 -33.47
CA VAL A 768 5.94 4.75 -32.71
C VAL A 768 5.03 5.97 -32.74
N SER A 769 3.78 5.80 -33.17
CA SER A 769 2.78 6.87 -33.16
C SER A 769 2.01 6.88 -31.84
N LEU A 770 1.90 8.06 -31.23
CA LEU A 770 1.13 8.35 -30.02
C LEU A 770 -0.09 9.21 -30.35
N LYS A 771 -1.26 8.78 -29.88
CA LYS A 771 -2.50 9.55 -29.99
C LYS A 771 -2.49 10.71 -28.99
N PRO A 772 -3.28 11.79 -29.21
CA PRO A 772 -3.53 12.82 -28.20
C PRO A 772 -3.88 12.19 -26.85
N TYR A 773 -3.16 12.60 -25.81
CA TYR A 773 -3.31 12.05 -24.44
C TYR A 773 -3.28 10.51 -24.34
N GLY A 774 -2.69 9.84 -25.32
CA GLY A 774 -2.69 8.39 -25.45
C GLY A 774 -1.53 7.71 -24.72
N THR A 775 -1.61 6.38 -24.61
CA THR A 775 -0.56 5.54 -24.03
C THR A 775 -0.09 4.44 -24.99
N ARG A 776 1.12 3.95 -24.77
CA ARG A 776 1.66 2.71 -25.36
C ARG A 776 2.37 1.89 -24.29
N LEU A 777 2.20 0.58 -24.33
CA LEU A 777 3.05 -0.36 -23.61
C LEU A 777 3.85 -1.17 -24.62
N LEU A 778 5.14 -0.88 -24.66
CA LEU A 778 6.06 -1.47 -25.60
C LEU A 778 6.94 -2.49 -24.89
N MET A 779 7.24 -3.60 -25.55
CA MET A 779 8.22 -4.57 -25.10
C MET A 779 9.42 -4.56 -26.05
N MET A 780 10.58 -4.23 -25.50
CA MET A 780 11.86 -4.36 -26.17
C MET A 780 12.44 -5.73 -25.82
N GLU A 781 12.26 -6.67 -26.74
CA GLU A 781 12.58 -8.08 -26.53
C GLU A 781 13.98 -8.39 -27.04
N ARG A 782 14.82 -8.99 -26.20
CA ARG A 782 16.11 -9.51 -26.63
C ARG A 782 15.87 -10.68 -27.59
N ALA A 783 16.62 -10.72 -28.68
CA ALA A 783 16.68 -11.90 -29.55
C ALA A 783 17.35 -13.06 -28.78
N VAL A 784 16.58 -14.13 -28.57
CA VAL A 784 17.03 -15.36 -27.90
C VAL A 784 16.56 -16.55 -28.73
N SER A 785 17.46 -17.50 -28.97
CA SER A 785 17.14 -18.72 -29.71
C SER A 785 16.42 -19.75 -28.82
N PRO A 786 15.64 -20.69 -29.40
CA PRO A 786 15.04 -21.79 -28.65
C PRO A 786 16.08 -22.61 -27.85
N GLN A 787 17.25 -22.87 -28.45
CA GLN A 787 18.32 -23.66 -27.85
C GLN A 787 18.94 -22.95 -26.62
N GLU A 788 19.19 -21.65 -26.72
CA GLU A 788 19.65 -20.84 -25.58
C GLU A 788 18.65 -20.89 -24.42
N CYS A 789 17.36 -20.81 -24.73
CA CYS A 789 16.30 -20.89 -23.73
C CYS A 789 16.21 -22.26 -23.04
N GLU A 790 16.26 -23.34 -23.80
CA GLU A 790 16.22 -24.72 -23.27
C GLU A 790 17.42 -25.02 -22.39
N ALA A 791 18.61 -24.55 -22.79
CA ALA A 791 19.83 -24.66 -22.00
C ALA A 791 19.68 -23.94 -20.65
N GLU A 792 19.16 -22.71 -20.65
CA GLU A 792 18.96 -21.92 -19.43
C GLU A 792 17.92 -22.57 -18.49
N ILE A 793 16.81 -23.08 -19.02
CA ILE A 793 15.80 -23.83 -18.25
C ILE A 793 16.42 -25.08 -17.60
N THR A 794 17.26 -25.80 -18.33
CA THR A 794 17.96 -26.98 -17.81
C THR A 794 18.91 -26.61 -16.66
N GLN A 795 19.59 -25.46 -16.75
CA GLN A 795 20.43 -24.97 -15.66
C GLN A 795 19.60 -24.56 -14.43
N ALA A 796 18.46 -23.89 -14.64
CA ALA A 796 17.54 -23.54 -13.56
C ALA A 796 17.01 -24.78 -12.83
N GLN A 797 16.63 -25.84 -13.57
CA GLN A 797 16.22 -27.12 -12.99
C GLN A 797 17.32 -27.74 -12.12
N LYS A 798 18.56 -27.74 -12.61
CA LYS A 798 19.72 -28.26 -11.86
C LYS A 798 19.99 -27.43 -10.59
N ALA A 799 19.87 -26.11 -10.65
CA ALA A 799 20.03 -25.24 -9.48
C ALA A 799 18.98 -25.55 -8.41
N ILE A 800 17.70 -25.61 -8.79
CA ILE A 800 16.59 -25.94 -7.88
C ILE A 800 16.78 -27.33 -7.25
N ALA A 801 17.15 -28.34 -8.03
CA ALA A 801 17.40 -29.69 -7.52
C ALA A 801 18.50 -29.69 -6.45
N ARG A 802 19.64 -29.04 -6.72
CA ARG A 802 20.75 -28.92 -5.77
C ARG A 802 20.36 -28.17 -4.50
N TRP A 803 19.61 -27.08 -4.60
CA TRP A 803 19.15 -26.33 -3.43
C TRP A 803 18.16 -27.13 -2.58
N ARG A 804 17.28 -27.90 -3.22
CA ARG A 804 16.34 -28.81 -2.54
C ARG A 804 17.10 -29.87 -1.74
N GLU A 805 18.17 -30.45 -2.30
CA GLU A 805 19.05 -31.38 -1.58
C GLU A 805 19.75 -30.74 -0.36
N LYS A 806 19.88 -29.41 -0.32
CA LYS A 806 20.40 -28.66 0.84
C LYS A 806 19.33 -28.21 1.83
N GLY A 807 18.06 -28.54 1.59
CA GLY A 807 16.94 -28.15 2.45
C GLY A 807 16.57 -26.67 2.36
N VAL A 808 16.89 -26.00 1.24
CA VAL A 808 16.40 -24.66 0.94
C VAL A 808 14.93 -24.74 0.54
N ASP A 809 14.10 -23.79 0.97
CA ASP A 809 12.77 -23.60 0.39
C ASP A 809 12.90 -23.11 -1.07
N VAL A 810 12.56 -24.00 -2.00
CA VAL A 810 12.64 -23.74 -3.43
C VAL A 810 11.31 -23.33 -4.07
N THR A 811 10.21 -23.28 -3.31
CA THR A 811 8.88 -22.95 -3.83
C THR A 811 8.84 -21.63 -4.59
N PRO A 812 9.49 -20.53 -4.13
CA PRO A 812 9.56 -19.29 -4.90
C PRO A 812 10.21 -19.43 -6.28
N PHE A 813 11.21 -20.31 -6.42
CA PHE A 813 11.95 -20.52 -7.67
C PHE A 813 11.23 -21.49 -8.63
N GLU A 814 10.51 -22.47 -8.10
CA GLU A 814 9.70 -23.40 -8.89
C GLU A 814 8.60 -22.68 -9.67
N VAL A 815 7.99 -21.66 -9.07
CA VAL A 815 7.01 -20.81 -9.75
C VAL A 815 7.61 -20.15 -11.00
N TRP A 816 8.82 -19.59 -10.88
CA TRP A 816 9.50 -18.97 -12.03
C TRP A 816 9.87 -19.98 -13.11
N LEU A 817 10.33 -21.16 -12.71
CA LEU A 817 10.65 -22.22 -13.64
C LEU A 817 9.41 -22.73 -14.39
N GLN A 818 8.28 -22.88 -13.69
CA GLN A 818 7.01 -23.28 -14.31
C GLN A 818 6.54 -22.25 -15.34
N SER A 819 6.61 -20.96 -15.00
CA SER A 819 6.29 -19.89 -15.95
C SER A 819 7.27 -19.88 -17.14
N ALA A 820 8.57 -20.06 -16.92
CA ALA A 820 9.56 -20.16 -17.99
C ALA A 820 9.21 -21.28 -18.99
N ILE A 821 8.85 -22.47 -18.49
CA ILE A 821 8.42 -23.60 -19.33
C ILE A 821 7.13 -23.27 -20.10
N ALA A 822 6.16 -22.58 -19.48
CA ALA A 822 4.95 -22.16 -20.15
C ALA A 822 5.23 -21.16 -21.29
N HIS A 823 6.16 -20.21 -21.08
CA HIS A 823 6.61 -19.29 -22.11
C HIS A 823 7.37 -19.96 -23.25
N LEU A 824 8.21 -20.96 -22.95
CA LEU A 824 8.90 -21.75 -23.97
C LEU A 824 7.87 -22.43 -24.89
N LYS A 825 6.86 -23.10 -24.31
CA LYS A 825 5.77 -23.74 -25.06
C LYS A 825 4.97 -22.75 -25.92
N ALA A 826 4.81 -21.52 -25.43
CA ALA A 826 4.15 -20.44 -26.16
C ALA A 826 5.10 -19.67 -27.11
N GLN A 827 6.31 -20.18 -27.38
CA GLN A 827 7.32 -19.58 -28.26
C GLN A 827 7.73 -18.14 -27.86
N ARG A 828 7.61 -17.80 -26.57
CA ARG A 828 8.03 -16.53 -25.99
C ARG A 828 9.45 -16.67 -25.41
N PHE A 829 10.42 -17.00 -26.26
CA PHE A 829 11.77 -17.39 -25.86
C PHE A 829 12.49 -16.36 -24.98
N ALA A 830 12.37 -15.07 -25.30
CA ALA A 830 12.98 -13.98 -24.52
C ALA A 830 12.45 -13.91 -23.08
N LYS A 831 11.15 -14.19 -22.87
CA LYS A 831 10.54 -14.26 -21.54
C LYS A 831 10.93 -15.52 -20.80
N ALA A 832 10.87 -16.66 -21.48
CA ALA A 832 11.27 -17.93 -20.90
C ALA A 832 12.72 -17.88 -20.38
N PHE A 833 13.63 -17.33 -21.20
CA PHE A 833 15.03 -17.11 -20.83
C PHE A 833 15.20 -16.14 -19.65
N ALA A 834 14.43 -15.05 -19.60
CA ALA A 834 14.52 -14.10 -18.47
C ALA A 834 14.04 -14.72 -17.14
N LEU A 835 12.98 -15.53 -17.18
CA LEU A 835 12.41 -16.16 -16.00
C LEU A 835 13.27 -17.31 -15.48
N SER A 836 13.81 -18.16 -16.36
CA SER A 836 14.81 -19.17 -15.95
C SER A 836 16.11 -18.50 -15.49
N GLY A 837 16.53 -17.42 -16.14
CA GLY A 837 17.65 -16.57 -15.73
C GLY A 837 17.47 -15.95 -14.34
N SER A 838 16.23 -15.65 -13.92
CA SER A 838 15.94 -15.20 -12.55
C SER A 838 16.24 -16.28 -11.51
N VAL A 839 16.21 -17.57 -11.87
CA VAL A 839 16.61 -18.67 -10.99
C VAL A 839 18.14 -18.81 -10.98
N THR A 840 18.77 -18.94 -12.14
CA THR A 840 20.23 -19.13 -12.26
C THR A 840 21.04 -17.91 -11.84
N GLY A 841 20.47 -16.71 -11.89
CA GLY A 841 21.05 -15.48 -11.37
C GLY A 841 20.85 -15.27 -9.87
N SER A 842 20.21 -16.21 -9.16
CA SER A 842 19.88 -16.07 -7.74
C SER A 842 20.86 -16.79 -6.80
N LEU A 843 20.97 -16.26 -5.58
CA LEU A 843 21.52 -16.99 -4.43
C LEU A 843 20.36 -17.55 -3.60
N ALA A 844 20.47 -18.83 -3.23
CA ALA A 844 19.54 -19.48 -2.32
C ALA A 844 19.91 -19.21 -0.86
N ILE A 845 18.92 -18.86 -0.04
CA ILE A 845 19.11 -18.49 1.36
C ILE A 845 18.36 -19.49 2.25
N GLN A 846 19.06 -20.10 3.20
CA GLN A 846 18.48 -20.94 4.24
C GLN A 846 18.79 -20.33 5.61
N PRO A 847 17.84 -19.64 6.25
CA PRO A 847 18.07 -19.02 7.53
C PRO A 847 17.67 -19.89 8.70
N THR A 848 18.25 -19.57 9.84
CA THR A 848 17.88 -20.07 11.15
C THR A 848 17.91 -18.91 12.13
N VAL A 849 16.88 -18.82 12.97
CA VAL A 849 16.74 -17.75 13.96
C VAL A 849 16.61 -18.39 15.32
N ARG A 850 17.40 -17.93 16.28
CA ARG A 850 17.31 -18.34 17.68
C ARG A 850 17.24 -17.11 18.55
N ARG A 851 16.29 -17.08 19.47
CA ARG A 851 16.25 -16.06 20.51
C ARG A 851 17.16 -16.48 21.67
N THR A 852 18.00 -15.57 22.14
CA THR A 852 18.95 -15.80 23.23
C THR A 852 18.83 -14.65 24.23
N GLY A 853 18.04 -14.87 25.29
CA GLY A 853 17.63 -13.79 26.20
C GLY A 853 16.82 -12.72 25.45
N GLU A 854 17.30 -11.48 25.52
CA GLU A 854 16.68 -10.31 24.87
C GLU A 854 17.08 -10.15 23.40
N THR A 855 18.07 -10.91 22.92
CA THR A 855 18.63 -10.76 21.57
C THR A 855 18.14 -11.85 20.60
N LEU A 856 18.27 -11.56 19.30
CA LEU A 856 18.00 -12.46 18.20
C LEU A 856 19.32 -12.84 17.52
N GLN A 857 19.69 -14.11 17.59
CA GLN A 857 20.77 -14.66 16.80
C GLN A 857 20.21 -15.13 15.45
N VAL A 858 20.57 -14.41 14.39
CA VAL A 858 20.20 -14.74 13.00
C VAL A 858 21.39 -15.39 12.33
N LYS A 859 21.19 -16.57 11.74
CA LYS A 859 22.16 -17.23 10.88
C LYS A 859 21.55 -17.51 9.52
N ALA A 860 22.34 -17.40 8.46
CA ALA A 860 21.91 -17.71 7.10
C ALA A 860 22.99 -18.47 6.35
N THR A 861 22.63 -19.60 5.76
CA THR A 861 23.48 -20.36 4.84
C THR A 861 23.12 -19.99 3.41
N ILE A 862 24.12 -19.58 2.63
CA ILE A 862 23.95 -19.06 1.27
C ILE A 862 24.56 -20.01 0.24
N TRP A 863 23.78 -20.37 -0.77
CA TRP A 863 24.17 -21.31 -1.81
C TRP A 863 24.14 -20.66 -3.19
N GLN A 864 25.18 -20.93 -3.98
CA GLN A 864 25.23 -20.59 -5.40
C GLN A 864 24.37 -21.56 -6.25
N PRO A 865 24.01 -21.20 -7.49
CA PRO A 865 23.26 -22.09 -8.41
C PRO A 865 23.96 -23.42 -8.72
N ASN A 866 25.30 -23.45 -8.60
CA ASN A 866 26.08 -24.67 -8.77
C ASN A 866 26.08 -25.59 -7.53
N GLY A 867 25.40 -25.20 -6.44
CA GLY A 867 25.34 -25.94 -5.18
C GLY A 867 26.53 -25.72 -4.25
N ARG A 868 27.50 -24.89 -4.62
CA ARG A 868 28.63 -24.51 -3.74
C ARG A 868 28.19 -23.43 -2.73
N PRO A 869 28.78 -23.41 -1.53
CA PRO A 869 28.55 -22.30 -0.61
C PRO A 869 29.05 -20.97 -1.17
N ALA A 870 28.35 -19.87 -0.89
CA ALA A 870 28.73 -18.52 -1.31
C ALA A 870 29.60 -17.86 -0.23
N GLN A 871 30.87 -18.27 -0.11
CA GLN A 871 31.77 -17.84 0.97
C GLN A 871 32.05 -16.33 0.99
N ASP A 872 32.18 -15.73 -0.19
CA ASP A 872 32.51 -14.31 -0.37
C ASP A 872 31.27 -13.42 -0.59
N ALA A 873 30.08 -13.95 -0.31
CA ALA A 873 28.86 -13.17 -0.44
C ALA A 873 28.81 -12.06 0.61
N ARG A 874 28.29 -10.89 0.22
CA ARG A 874 27.86 -9.87 1.18
C ARG A 874 26.43 -10.18 1.58
N VAL A 875 26.21 -10.37 2.87
CA VAL A 875 24.91 -10.75 3.42
C VAL A 875 24.50 -9.73 4.47
N ARG A 876 23.25 -9.30 4.40
CA ARG A 876 22.66 -8.33 5.31
C ARG A 876 21.21 -8.67 5.63
N VAL A 877 20.75 -8.20 6.77
CA VAL A 877 19.39 -8.45 7.27
C VAL A 877 18.77 -7.16 7.81
N ARG A 878 17.45 -7.02 7.62
CA ARG A 878 16.62 -5.95 8.18
C ARG A 878 15.44 -6.55 8.95
N LEU A 879 14.99 -5.87 9.99
CA LEU A 879 13.83 -6.23 10.80
C LEU A 879 12.57 -5.48 10.32
N VAL A 880 11.42 -6.16 10.28
CA VAL A 880 10.11 -5.54 10.00
C VAL A 880 9.05 -6.09 10.99
N PRO A 881 8.44 -5.25 11.85
CA PRO A 881 8.74 -3.84 12.00
C PRO A 881 10.15 -3.58 12.57
N GLY A 882 10.69 -2.38 12.34
CA GLY A 882 12.00 -1.95 12.84
C GLY A 882 12.41 -0.61 12.24
N ALA A 883 13.68 -0.22 12.37
CA ALA A 883 14.24 0.88 11.58
C ALA A 883 14.50 0.41 10.13
N PHE A 884 14.45 1.32 9.15
CA PHE A 884 14.84 1.02 7.78
C PHE A 884 16.37 0.93 7.64
N GLN A 885 16.98 -0.02 8.36
CA GLN A 885 18.42 -0.19 8.46
C GLN A 885 18.82 -1.62 8.12
N TRP A 886 19.87 -1.74 7.30
CA TRP A 886 20.49 -3.02 7.00
C TRP A 886 21.62 -3.31 7.98
N HIS A 887 21.58 -4.48 8.60
CA HIS A 887 22.65 -4.98 9.45
C HIS A 887 23.49 -5.97 8.66
N LYS A 888 24.79 -5.67 8.54
CA LYS A 888 25.76 -6.58 7.92
C LYS A 888 25.89 -7.86 8.77
N MET A 889 25.94 -9.01 8.10
CA MET A 889 26.20 -10.30 8.74
C MET A 889 27.68 -10.69 8.57
N ASN A 890 28.26 -11.27 9.62
CA ASN A 890 29.64 -11.75 9.63
C ASN A 890 29.72 -13.15 9.03
N THR A 891 30.80 -13.49 8.33
CA THR A 891 31.00 -14.84 7.80
C THR A 891 31.50 -15.78 8.89
N ASP A 892 30.82 -16.90 9.08
CA ASP A 892 31.23 -18.03 9.94
C ASP A 892 32.02 -19.08 9.12
N GLY A 893 32.30 -18.80 7.84
CA GLY A 893 32.92 -19.73 6.89
C GLY A 893 31.92 -20.67 6.22
N LYS A 894 32.35 -21.32 5.13
CA LYS A 894 31.54 -22.28 4.34
C LYS A 894 30.16 -21.72 3.92
N GLY A 895 30.08 -20.42 3.60
CA GLY A 895 28.85 -19.76 3.16
C GLY A 895 27.80 -19.56 4.25
N VAL A 896 28.17 -19.71 5.52
CA VAL A 896 27.32 -19.41 6.67
C VAL A 896 27.63 -18.01 7.17
N PHE A 897 26.59 -17.24 7.47
CA PHE A 897 26.68 -15.87 7.96
C PHE A 897 25.86 -15.71 9.23
N SER A 898 26.30 -14.86 10.15
CA SER A 898 25.63 -14.63 11.43
C SER A 898 25.61 -13.16 11.87
N VAL A 899 24.56 -12.79 12.60
CA VAL A 899 24.46 -11.49 13.31
C VAL A 899 23.61 -11.64 14.56
N THR A 900 23.89 -10.84 15.57
CA THR A 900 23.06 -10.71 16.77
C THR A 900 22.37 -9.36 16.74
N LEU A 901 21.04 -9.34 16.88
CA LEU A 901 20.21 -8.15 16.78
C LEU A 901 19.38 -7.96 18.04
N ASN A 902 19.12 -6.70 18.39
CA ASN A 902 18.13 -6.37 19.40
C ASN A 902 16.76 -6.20 18.74
N PRO A 903 15.70 -6.83 19.26
CA PRO A 903 14.34 -6.53 18.81
C PRO A 903 14.02 -5.04 19.01
N PRO A 904 13.21 -4.44 18.12
CA PRO A 904 12.72 -3.09 18.33
C PRO A 904 11.82 -3.03 19.57
N HIS A 905 11.74 -1.85 20.17
CA HIS A 905 10.74 -1.54 21.19
C HIS A 905 9.62 -0.73 20.55
N LEU A 906 8.37 -1.04 20.93
CA LEU A 906 7.19 -0.30 20.48
C LEU A 906 6.40 0.15 21.69
N TYR A 907 5.79 1.34 21.61
CA TYR A 907 4.84 1.79 22.61
C TYR A 907 3.61 0.88 22.61
N ASN A 908 3.24 0.35 23.78
CA ASN A 908 2.01 -0.40 23.97
C ASN A 908 0.97 0.51 24.63
N PRO A 909 -0.08 0.96 23.90
CA PRO A 909 -1.10 1.85 24.42
C PRO A 909 -1.83 1.30 25.65
N MET A 910 -1.99 -0.01 25.75
CA MET A 910 -2.69 -0.67 26.87
C MET A 910 -1.87 -0.67 28.17
N GLU A 911 -0.54 -0.57 28.07
CA GLU A 911 0.38 -0.57 29.22
C GLU A 911 1.04 0.79 29.45
N ALA A 912 0.82 1.76 28.55
CA ALA A 912 1.42 3.10 28.56
C ALA A 912 2.95 3.11 28.69
N LYS A 913 3.63 2.15 28.04
CA LYS A 913 5.10 2.05 28.05
C LYS A 913 5.65 1.38 26.79
N TYR A 914 6.94 1.57 26.55
CA TYR A 914 7.68 0.84 25.53
C TYR A 914 7.94 -0.60 25.96
N THR A 915 7.70 -1.54 25.04
CA THR A 915 7.93 -2.97 25.26
C THR A 915 8.70 -3.57 24.10
N PRO A 916 9.65 -4.50 24.34
CA PRO A 916 10.36 -5.17 23.26
C PRO A 916 9.40 -6.03 22.46
N VAL A 917 9.53 -6.00 21.13
CA VAL A 917 8.78 -6.87 20.23
C VAL A 917 9.25 -8.31 20.43
N THR A 918 8.37 -9.14 21.01
CA THR A 918 8.70 -10.52 21.33
C THR A 918 8.24 -11.53 20.27
N GLN A 919 7.28 -11.15 19.43
CA GLN A 919 6.63 -11.98 18.42
C GLN A 919 6.15 -11.13 17.24
N GLY A 920 5.96 -11.76 16.08
CA GLY A 920 5.45 -11.06 14.88
C GLY A 920 6.49 -10.19 14.16
N LEU A 921 7.78 -10.45 14.40
CA LEU A 921 8.89 -9.84 13.67
C LEU A 921 9.19 -10.64 12.40
N MET A 922 9.48 -9.94 11.32
CA MET A 922 9.88 -10.50 10.03
C MET A 922 11.34 -10.12 9.73
N LEU A 923 12.12 -11.08 9.24
CA LEU A 923 13.48 -10.85 8.76
C LEU A 923 13.51 -10.75 7.25
N ILE A 924 14.03 -9.65 6.72
CA ILE A 924 14.34 -9.50 5.30
C ILE A 924 15.83 -9.70 5.12
N LEU A 925 16.22 -10.75 4.42
CA LEU A 925 17.61 -11.08 4.10
C LEU A 925 17.93 -10.73 2.66
N GLU A 926 19.12 -10.18 2.43
CA GLU A 926 19.71 -9.99 1.09
C GLU A 926 21.11 -10.60 1.06
N ALA A 927 21.44 -11.26 -0.05
CA ALA A 927 22.78 -11.76 -0.33
C ALA A 927 23.24 -11.32 -1.73
N ARG A 928 24.49 -10.89 -1.88
CA ARG A 928 25.09 -10.49 -3.15
C ARG A 928 26.46 -11.14 -3.35
N LEU A 929 26.70 -11.71 -4.52
CA LEU A 929 28.00 -12.26 -4.93
C LEU A 929 28.24 -11.99 -6.41
N GLY A 930 29.07 -10.99 -6.72
CA GLY A 930 29.23 -10.51 -8.09
C GLY A 930 27.89 -10.08 -8.69
N GLY A 931 27.48 -10.69 -9.80
CA GLY A 931 26.17 -10.44 -10.43
C GLY A 931 24.99 -11.24 -9.85
N LEU A 932 25.25 -12.16 -8.90
CA LEU A 932 24.20 -12.99 -8.28
C LEU A 932 23.56 -12.26 -7.10
N VAL A 933 22.24 -12.33 -6.99
CA VAL A 933 21.48 -11.68 -5.92
C VAL A 933 20.44 -12.65 -5.36
N GLY A 934 20.42 -12.83 -4.04
CA GLY A 934 19.40 -13.58 -3.32
C GLY A 934 18.65 -12.68 -2.35
N GLY A 935 17.40 -13.02 -2.08
CA GLY A 935 16.66 -12.40 -0.99
C GLY A 935 15.56 -13.31 -0.48
N GLY A 936 15.25 -13.18 0.81
CA GLY A 936 14.22 -13.98 1.45
C GLY A 936 13.58 -13.25 2.62
N ARG A 937 12.41 -13.74 2.99
CA ARG A 937 11.56 -13.18 4.04
C ARG A 937 11.19 -14.30 5.01
N PHE A 938 11.49 -14.16 6.30
CA PHE A 938 11.46 -15.25 7.28
C PHE A 938 10.90 -14.86 8.65
#